data_AF-A0A951L782-F1
#
_entry.id   AF-A0A951L782-F1
#
_cell.length_a   1.000
_cell.length_b   1.000
_cell.length_c   1.000
_cell.angle_alpha   90.00
_cell.angle_beta   90.00
_cell.angle_gamma   90.00
#
_symmetry.space_group_name_H-M   'P 1'
#
loop_
_entity.id
_entity.type
_entity.pdbx_description
1 polymer ?
#
loop_
_entity_poly.entity_id
_entity_poly.type
_entity_poly.pdbx_seq_one_letter_code
_entity_poly.pdbx_strand_id
1 'polypeptide(L)'
;MTDSHEDRAQALAGEMAGEAWEAWEMHTPFIGGGVTEMGESESPSAEAALLGEITTELKDPSFREALEQLADEALEMHAEQLAGEYGDRETRDLAAMRLLNEHFQPLAAQTEAALDRFFERLEGYEAEGLTESEIERVIGEVMPTNPISPASEQFLGGLFKKIGKVVSSVVRAPLDLAAKGLSFIGKFAFGPFKSALAKLAKFLLGHVVKFALGHLPAQLRPLAQKLADRLFNEVADTHESEAEQYEQNESERVPCGPDVARLEAEFDLHAAQLLLTPDEAEADHLVSSYGEDAATLHESPLAALDRARAELASGLSRLQPGESAQPVMEQFLPAIGALWPVLKGAVAIIGRPRVSGFIGGLLANLIKPILGAQPAQLLGPAIADAGLHLFGFETGAGDPRAVATEALCATIEDTATRLGELPAHVFENETLLEGAVREAFEEAAATYFPPTLIKPELREAGDIKGAWARMPRQTERKRYAKYSQTLPVEITPRVAEGIHSFGGSTLKDHLRDRMDVPHGRTLRTHVRLYHAMPGTRASTIARAEGIRPHDLHPLTQHAAAALLGPHAGLGPRHHTPGQYLSGPHRLHVHQRLYYIEPPNGRQHTHQRHHARLARTELLLNLRKSEIHIWLYVSERLCQQIATELGKSPTAGGTFRLLKPLVHRAARMLREVVLERHLPAELRVVSEVPNLEAKVPGWLVQIGRQLGAKVEEWASQQIAQYLANHAEEFRHASAAHHDGVTLSIKMSRVPGIEMLRLAARRQQPPVPLSAATFNGTPTFAVVAHPGYAIR
;
A
#
# COMPACT_ATOMS: atom_id res chain seq x y z
N MET A 1 48.93 73.13 -13.24
CA MET A 1 48.17 74.09 -14.05
C MET A 1 46.79 73.49 -14.21
N THR A 2 46.07 73.45 -13.09
CA THR A 2 45.11 74.47 -12.61
C THR A 2 43.76 74.19 -13.23
N ASP A 3 42.95 73.41 -12.52
CA ASP A 3 41.98 73.90 -11.53
C ASP A 3 40.78 74.51 -12.25
N SER A 4 39.74 73.69 -12.40
CA SER A 4 38.34 74.08 -12.55
C SER A 4 37.54 72.85 -12.97
N HIS A 5 37.40 71.88 -12.07
CA HIS A 5 36.30 70.89 -12.13
C HIS A 5 35.93 70.30 -10.75
N GLU A 6 36.61 70.71 -9.67
CA GLU A 6 36.25 70.35 -8.28
C GLU A 6 35.08 71.18 -7.70
N ASP A 7 34.75 72.34 -8.28
CA ASP A 7 33.71 73.23 -7.75
C ASP A 7 32.27 72.95 -8.23
N ARG A 8 32.05 71.82 -8.92
CA ARG A 8 30.69 71.35 -9.28
C ARG A 8 30.27 70.04 -8.61
N ALA A 9 31.18 69.42 -7.84
CA ALA A 9 30.89 68.21 -7.08
C ALA A 9 30.61 68.49 -5.58
N GLN A 10 30.84 69.71 -5.09
CA GLN A 10 30.63 70.08 -3.68
C GLN A 10 29.46 71.04 -3.40
N ALA A 11 28.71 71.44 -4.44
CA ALA A 11 27.51 72.28 -4.28
C ALA A 11 26.18 71.49 -4.16
N LEU A 12 26.21 70.16 -3.99
CA LEU A 12 25.02 69.32 -3.77
C LEU A 12 25.20 68.31 -2.62
N ALA A 13 26.13 68.59 -1.68
CA ALA A 13 26.43 67.73 -0.53
C ALA A 13 25.96 68.33 0.81
N GLY A 14 24.94 69.17 0.79
CA GLY A 14 24.44 69.82 2.00
C GLY A 14 23.04 70.39 1.84
N GLU A 15 22.07 69.52 1.51
CA GLU A 15 20.62 69.68 1.73
C GLU A 15 19.88 68.69 0.82
N MET A 16 19.80 67.41 1.22
CA MET A 16 18.70 66.47 0.89
C MET A 16 18.89 65.22 1.77
N ALA A 17 18.91 65.45 3.09
CA ALA A 17 18.62 64.41 4.05
C ALA A 17 17.10 64.32 4.17
N GLY A 18 16.55 63.16 3.78
CA GLY A 18 15.21 62.73 4.18
C GLY A 18 14.08 63.10 3.22
N GLU A 19 13.86 62.26 2.22
CA GLU A 19 12.56 62.02 1.56
C GLU A 19 12.71 60.68 0.80
N ALA A 20 12.42 59.56 1.48
CA ALA A 20 11.16 58.85 1.35
C ALA A 20 10.91 58.35 -0.09
N TRP A 21 11.45 57.16 -0.38
CA TRP A 21 10.95 56.36 -1.50
C TRP A 21 9.64 55.75 -1.01
N GLU A 22 8.52 56.25 -1.51
CA GLU A 22 7.18 55.71 -1.30
C GLU A 22 7.13 54.25 -1.77
N ALA A 23 7.26 53.34 -0.82
CA ALA A 23 6.80 51.98 -0.96
C ALA A 23 5.28 52.02 -1.16
N TRP A 24 4.80 51.32 -2.17
CA TRP A 24 3.37 51.08 -2.35
C TRP A 24 2.85 50.31 -1.15
N GLU A 25 2.17 50.99 -0.24
CA GLU A 25 1.45 50.38 0.87
C GLU A 25 0.30 49.54 0.31
N MET A 26 0.47 48.22 0.31
CA MET A 26 -0.67 47.32 0.27
C MET A 26 -1.40 47.42 1.61
N HIS A 27 -2.40 48.31 1.68
CA HIS A 27 -3.40 48.29 2.73
C HIS A 27 -4.19 46.97 2.65
N THR A 28 -3.79 46.03 3.50
CA THR A 28 -4.62 44.88 3.89
C THR A 28 -5.84 45.40 4.66
N PRO A 29 -7.07 44.89 4.40
CA PRO A 29 -8.27 45.29 5.13
C PRO A 29 -8.37 44.62 6.52
N PHE A 30 -7.33 43.90 6.96
CA PHE A 30 -7.32 43.20 8.23
C PHE A 30 -6.81 44.10 9.35
N ILE A 31 -7.64 44.24 10.37
CA ILE A 31 -7.41 45.03 11.60
C ILE A 31 -6.21 44.42 12.34
N GLY A 32 -5.21 45.24 12.65
CA GLY A 32 -4.12 44.90 13.56
C GLY A 32 -4.64 44.60 14.96
N GLY A 33 -4.80 43.32 15.27
CA GLY A 33 -5.01 42.79 16.61
C GLY A 33 -3.66 42.63 17.33
N GLY A 34 -3.62 43.05 18.58
CA GLY A 34 -2.40 43.26 19.36
C GLY A 34 -1.51 42.04 19.55
N VAL A 35 -0.25 42.36 19.89
CA VAL A 35 0.76 41.45 20.44
C VAL A 35 0.13 40.69 21.61
N THR A 36 -0.32 39.47 21.33
CA THR A 36 -0.66 38.48 22.34
C THR A 36 0.61 37.69 22.56
N GLU A 37 1.07 37.64 23.80
CA GLU A 37 2.21 36.83 24.23
C GLU A 37 2.08 35.43 23.61
N MET A 38 3.17 34.96 22.99
CA MET A 38 3.29 33.58 22.50
C MET A 38 3.05 32.65 23.68
N GLY A 39 1.81 32.18 23.81
CA GLY A 39 1.46 31.03 24.62
C GLY A 39 2.28 29.84 24.13
N GLU A 40 2.89 29.14 25.08
CA GLU A 40 3.60 27.90 24.88
C GLU A 40 2.79 26.98 23.95
N SER A 41 3.40 26.50 22.88
CA SER A 41 2.80 25.44 22.06
C SER A 41 2.56 24.24 22.97
N GLU A 42 1.32 24.02 23.40
CA GLU A 42 0.98 22.89 24.26
C GLU A 42 1.36 21.60 23.56
N SER A 43 2.14 20.79 24.27
CA SER A 43 2.56 19.48 23.81
C SER A 43 1.32 18.59 23.65
N PRO A 44 1.30 17.63 22.69
CA PRO A 44 0.20 16.67 22.60
C PRO A 44 -0.03 15.99 23.96
N SER A 45 -1.30 15.76 24.31
CA SER A 45 -1.65 15.14 25.58
C SER A 45 -0.87 13.84 25.78
N ALA A 46 -0.49 13.53 27.01
CA ALA A 46 0.27 12.31 27.32
C ALA A 46 -0.44 11.04 26.83
N GLU A 47 -1.77 11.08 26.77
CA GLU A 47 -2.63 10.00 26.25
C GLU A 47 -2.51 9.84 24.74
N ALA A 48 -2.52 10.92 23.95
CA ALA A 48 -2.36 10.86 22.49
C ALA A 48 -1.00 10.28 22.10
N ALA A 49 0.06 10.65 22.83
CA ALA A 49 1.40 10.13 22.60
C ALA A 49 1.55 8.65 23.02
N LEU A 50 0.80 8.20 24.04
CA LEU A 50 0.74 6.79 24.46
C LEU A 50 -0.04 5.96 23.43
N LEU A 51 -1.20 6.46 22.97
CA LEU A 51 -2.01 5.83 21.92
C LEU A 51 -1.19 5.64 20.63
N GLY A 52 -0.42 6.66 20.23
CA GLY A 52 0.48 6.60 19.08
C GLY A 52 1.58 5.53 19.18
N GLU A 53 2.13 5.34 20.38
CA GLU A 53 3.15 4.31 20.64
C GLU A 53 2.52 2.91 20.56
N ILE A 54 1.40 2.69 21.26
CA ILE A 54 0.70 1.41 21.28
C ILE A 54 0.28 1.04 19.86
N THR A 55 -0.42 1.92 19.13
CA THR A 55 -0.85 1.65 17.75
C THR A 55 0.31 1.34 16.81
N THR A 56 1.48 1.95 17.00
CA THR A 56 2.68 1.64 16.19
C THR A 56 3.32 0.31 16.57
N GLU A 57 3.30 -0.05 17.85
CA GLU A 57 3.75 -1.35 18.37
C GLU A 57 2.85 -2.50 17.88
N LEU A 58 1.54 -2.24 17.78
CA LEU A 58 0.54 -3.20 17.31
C LEU A 58 0.60 -3.49 15.81
N LYS A 59 1.17 -2.60 14.99
CA LYS A 59 1.35 -2.87 13.55
C LYS A 59 2.15 -4.15 13.34
N ASP A 60 1.57 -5.11 12.63
CA ASP A 60 2.17 -6.42 12.38
C ASP A 60 1.94 -6.82 10.90
N PRO A 61 2.99 -6.81 10.04
CA PRO A 61 2.86 -7.15 8.64
C PRO A 61 2.40 -8.59 8.44
N SER A 62 2.73 -9.49 9.38
CA SER A 62 2.30 -10.89 9.31
C SER A 62 0.81 -11.05 9.62
N PHE A 63 0.27 -10.24 10.53
CA PHE A 63 -1.16 -10.21 10.79
C PHE A 63 -1.94 -9.63 9.60
N ARG A 64 -1.41 -8.58 8.96
CA ARG A 64 -1.98 -8.05 7.71
C ARG A 64 -2.03 -9.10 6.61
N GLU A 65 -0.93 -9.81 6.40
CA GLU A 65 -0.84 -10.90 5.43
C GLU A 65 -1.87 -12.00 5.74
N ALA A 66 -2.10 -12.31 7.02
CA ALA A 66 -3.13 -13.26 7.42
C ALA A 66 -4.56 -12.76 7.13
N LEU A 67 -4.86 -11.48 7.38
CA LEU A 67 -6.15 -10.87 7.01
C LEU A 67 -6.38 -10.89 5.50
N GLU A 68 -5.33 -10.65 4.71
CA GLU A 68 -5.37 -10.74 3.26
C GLU A 68 -5.64 -12.18 2.80
N GLN A 69 -4.96 -13.17 3.38
CA GLN A 69 -5.18 -14.58 3.08
C GLN A 69 -6.61 -15.03 3.45
N LEU A 70 -7.17 -14.57 4.58
CA LEU A 70 -8.56 -14.84 4.94
C LEU A 70 -9.55 -14.19 3.96
N ALA A 71 -9.28 -12.96 3.52
CA ALA A 71 -10.11 -12.30 2.51
C ALA A 71 -10.04 -13.02 1.16
N ASP A 72 -8.88 -13.58 0.82
CA ASP A 72 -8.70 -14.38 -0.39
C ASP A 72 -9.39 -15.76 -0.28
N GLU A 73 -9.31 -16.43 0.88
CA GLU A 73 -10.02 -17.68 1.19
C GLU A 73 -11.54 -17.48 1.07
N ALA A 74 -12.07 -16.39 1.63
CA ALA A 74 -13.47 -16.02 1.50
C ALA A 74 -13.90 -15.85 0.03
N LEU A 75 -13.02 -15.26 -0.80
CA LEU A 75 -13.24 -15.15 -2.24
C LEU A 75 -13.15 -16.50 -2.98
N GLU A 76 -12.41 -17.49 -2.47
CA GLU A 76 -12.30 -18.82 -3.10
C GLU A 76 -13.57 -19.61 -2.96
N MET A 77 -14.13 -19.66 -1.75
CA MET A 77 -15.36 -20.39 -1.44
C MET A 77 -16.57 -19.91 -2.24
N HIS A 78 -16.52 -18.68 -2.77
CA HIS A 78 -17.58 -18.08 -3.56
C HIS A 78 -17.42 -18.17 -5.07
N ALA A 79 -16.27 -18.63 -5.59
CA ALA A 79 -16.00 -18.57 -7.01
C ALA A 79 -17.04 -19.34 -7.86
N GLU A 80 -17.50 -20.49 -7.38
CA GLU A 80 -18.42 -21.38 -8.10
C GLU A 80 -19.88 -20.93 -8.03
N GLN A 81 -20.34 -20.40 -6.89
CA GLN A 81 -21.71 -19.91 -6.72
C GLN A 81 -21.95 -18.58 -7.45
N LEU A 82 -20.90 -17.78 -7.60
CA LEU A 82 -20.91 -16.56 -8.41
C LEU A 82 -20.96 -16.84 -9.92
N ALA A 83 -20.60 -18.06 -10.35
CA ALA A 83 -20.66 -18.50 -11.75
C ALA A 83 -22.03 -19.07 -12.16
N GLY A 84 -22.96 -19.29 -11.21
CA GLY A 84 -24.29 -19.83 -11.51
C GLY A 84 -25.24 -18.80 -12.15
N GLU A 85 -26.06 -19.23 -13.12
CA GLU A 85 -27.02 -18.37 -13.84
C GLU A 85 -28.36 -18.12 -13.11
N TYR A 86 -28.65 -18.81 -12.00
CA TYR A 86 -30.00 -18.78 -11.38
C TYR A 86 -30.15 -17.83 -10.17
N GLY A 87 -31.18 -16.96 -10.21
CA GLY A 87 -31.64 -16.11 -9.10
C GLY A 87 -31.31 -14.61 -9.22
N ASP A 88 -32.04 -13.77 -8.48
CA ASP A 88 -31.79 -12.31 -8.37
C ASP A 88 -30.49 -12.04 -7.59
N ARG A 89 -29.71 -11.04 -8.00
CA ARG A 89 -28.33 -10.85 -7.55
C ARG A 89 -28.23 -10.47 -6.06
N GLU A 90 -29.19 -9.70 -5.55
CA GLU A 90 -29.29 -9.38 -4.12
C GLU A 90 -29.48 -10.64 -3.27
N THR A 91 -30.27 -11.60 -3.76
CA THR A 91 -30.47 -12.87 -3.07
C THR A 91 -29.20 -13.73 -3.07
N ARG A 92 -28.38 -13.64 -4.12
CA ARG A 92 -27.07 -14.32 -4.19
C ARG A 92 -26.05 -13.71 -3.25
N ASP A 93 -25.96 -12.38 -3.19
CA ASP A 93 -25.00 -11.71 -2.31
C ASP A 93 -25.37 -11.95 -0.82
N LEU A 94 -26.66 -11.99 -0.48
CA LEU A 94 -27.13 -12.34 0.86
C LEU A 94 -26.88 -13.82 1.19
N ALA A 95 -27.13 -14.73 0.24
CA ALA A 95 -26.79 -16.15 0.41
C ALA A 95 -25.27 -16.37 0.57
N ALA A 96 -24.46 -15.63 -0.19
CA ALA A 96 -23.02 -15.64 -0.10
C ALA A 96 -22.55 -15.19 1.29
N MET A 97 -23.07 -14.08 1.81
CA MET A 97 -22.77 -13.64 3.17
C MET A 97 -23.14 -14.67 4.23
N ARG A 98 -24.30 -15.33 4.12
CA ARG A 98 -24.70 -16.40 5.06
C ARG A 98 -23.71 -17.55 5.05
N LEU A 99 -23.31 -18.01 3.86
CA LEU A 99 -22.36 -19.11 3.69
C LEU A 99 -20.96 -18.76 4.21
N LEU A 100 -20.45 -17.55 4.00
CA LEU A 100 -19.17 -17.14 4.62
C LEU A 100 -19.28 -17.02 6.12
N ASN A 101 -20.37 -16.46 6.62
CA ASN A 101 -20.59 -16.39 8.06
C ASN A 101 -20.60 -17.80 8.65
N GLU A 102 -21.24 -18.78 8.01
CA GLU A 102 -21.21 -20.20 8.38
C GLU A 102 -19.79 -20.80 8.28
N HIS A 103 -19.04 -20.50 7.22
CA HIS A 103 -17.67 -20.97 7.02
C HIS A 103 -16.70 -20.45 8.08
N PHE A 104 -16.80 -19.18 8.46
CA PHE A 104 -15.95 -18.56 9.48
C PHE A 104 -16.50 -18.65 10.90
N GLN A 105 -17.72 -19.17 11.12
CA GLN A 105 -18.25 -19.42 12.47
C GLN A 105 -17.30 -20.29 13.33
N PRO A 106 -16.72 -21.40 12.82
CA PRO A 106 -15.78 -22.20 13.60
C PRO A 106 -14.53 -21.40 13.98
N LEU A 107 -14.04 -20.51 13.10
CA LEU A 107 -12.88 -19.66 13.40
C LEU A 107 -13.22 -18.62 14.48
N ALA A 108 -14.40 -18.00 14.40
CA ALA A 108 -14.88 -17.08 15.44
C ALA A 108 -14.99 -17.79 16.79
N ALA A 109 -15.59 -18.99 16.83
CA ALA A 109 -15.70 -19.80 18.05
C ALA A 109 -14.33 -20.25 18.59
N GLN A 110 -13.38 -20.61 17.71
CA GLN A 110 -12.00 -20.92 18.12
C GLN A 110 -11.28 -19.71 18.68
N THR A 111 -11.49 -18.53 18.09
CA THR A 111 -10.91 -17.26 18.55
C THR A 111 -11.44 -16.91 19.94
N GLU A 112 -12.76 -16.97 20.15
CA GLU A 112 -13.41 -16.73 21.45
C GLU A 112 -12.89 -17.72 22.51
N ALA A 113 -12.87 -19.03 22.21
CA ALA A 113 -12.41 -20.04 23.16
C ALA A 113 -10.90 -19.93 23.48
N ALA A 114 -10.08 -19.54 22.51
CA ALA A 114 -8.66 -19.29 22.73
C ALA A 114 -8.45 -18.03 23.58
N LEU A 115 -9.20 -16.95 23.32
CA LEU A 115 -9.16 -15.74 24.15
C LEU A 115 -9.57 -16.05 25.60
N ASP A 116 -10.59 -16.88 25.79
CA ASP A 116 -11.03 -17.33 27.10
C ASP A 116 -9.90 -17.99 27.89
N ARG A 117 -9.25 -18.99 27.28
CA ARG A 117 -8.12 -19.70 27.90
C ARG A 117 -6.92 -18.79 28.14
N PHE A 118 -6.64 -17.88 27.21
CA PHE A 118 -5.54 -16.91 27.35
C PHE A 118 -5.72 -16.06 28.59
N PHE A 119 -6.89 -15.44 28.76
CA PHE A 119 -7.17 -14.60 29.93
C PHE A 119 -7.30 -15.41 31.23
N GLU A 120 -7.95 -16.58 31.21
CA GLU A 120 -7.99 -17.49 32.38
C GLU A 120 -6.58 -17.87 32.84
N ARG A 121 -5.66 -18.09 31.88
CA ARG A 121 -4.28 -18.44 32.19
C ARG A 121 -3.52 -17.24 32.76
N LEU A 122 -3.77 -16.04 32.27
CA LEU A 122 -3.19 -14.78 32.74
C LEU A 122 -3.69 -14.37 34.13
N GLU A 123 -4.96 -14.63 34.46
CA GLU A 123 -5.52 -14.39 35.81
C GLU A 123 -4.75 -15.14 36.91
N GLY A 124 -4.08 -16.24 36.56
CA GLY A 124 -3.24 -17.00 37.47
C GLY A 124 -1.81 -16.45 37.66
N TYR A 125 -1.40 -15.39 36.96
CA TYR A 125 -0.07 -14.77 37.12
C TYR A 125 -0.16 -13.47 37.92
N GLU A 126 0.81 -13.24 38.80
CA GLU A 126 1.00 -11.94 39.44
C GLU A 126 1.60 -10.95 38.43
N ALA A 127 1.17 -9.68 38.49
CA ALA A 127 1.54 -8.64 37.51
C ALA A 127 3.07 -8.42 37.39
N GLU A 128 3.82 -8.66 38.46
CA GLU A 128 5.29 -8.54 38.49
C GLU A 128 6.03 -9.73 37.84
N GLY A 129 5.34 -10.86 37.66
CA GLY A 129 5.90 -12.05 37.03
C GLY A 129 5.81 -12.05 35.50
N LEU A 130 4.86 -11.30 34.92
CA LEU A 130 4.49 -11.44 33.52
C LEU A 130 5.56 -10.88 32.56
N THR A 131 6.49 -11.73 32.13
CA THR A 131 7.52 -11.38 31.12
C THR A 131 7.02 -11.58 29.68
N GLU A 132 7.65 -10.91 28.70
CA GLU A 132 7.35 -11.14 27.26
C GLU A 132 7.45 -12.63 26.89
N SER A 133 8.48 -13.32 27.39
CA SER A 133 8.68 -14.76 27.16
C SER A 133 7.58 -15.62 27.79
N GLU A 134 7.01 -15.20 28.91
CA GLU A 134 5.89 -15.90 29.52
C GLU A 134 4.60 -15.68 28.74
N ILE A 135 4.36 -14.46 28.24
CA ILE A 135 3.23 -14.18 27.34
C ILE A 135 3.36 -15.05 26.08
N GLU A 136 4.54 -15.11 25.45
CA GLU A 136 4.80 -15.97 24.29
C GLU A 136 4.56 -17.46 24.60
N ARG A 137 4.95 -17.92 25.79
CA ARG A 137 4.69 -19.30 26.23
C ARG A 137 3.19 -19.56 26.40
N VAL A 138 2.46 -18.65 27.05
CA VAL A 138 1.01 -18.76 27.24
C VAL A 138 0.30 -18.75 25.88
N ILE A 139 0.70 -17.89 24.95
CA ILE A 139 0.20 -17.91 23.57
C ILE A 139 0.41 -19.30 22.95
N GLY A 140 1.62 -19.86 23.05
CA GLY A 140 1.93 -21.20 22.53
C GLY A 140 1.09 -22.33 23.13
N GLU A 141 0.73 -22.24 24.42
CA GLU A 141 -0.11 -23.23 25.12
C GLU A 141 -1.60 -23.14 24.75
N VAL A 142 -2.08 -21.94 24.43
CA VAL A 142 -3.50 -21.66 24.20
C VAL A 142 -3.92 -21.86 22.75
N MET A 143 -2.98 -21.72 21.82
CA MET A 143 -3.24 -21.86 20.38
C MET A 143 -3.81 -23.25 20.03
N PRO A 144 -4.83 -23.32 19.15
CA PRO A 144 -5.43 -24.59 18.77
C PRO A 144 -4.43 -25.46 18.01
N THR A 145 -4.35 -26.75 18.37
CA THR A 145 -3.45 -27.72 17.70
C THR A 145 -3.94 -28.15 16.31
N ASN A 146 -5.21 -27.93 16.00
CA ASN A 146 -5.85 -28.28 14.73
C ASN A 146 -6.51 -27.03 14.11
N PRO A 147 -5.75 -26.19 13.38
CA PRO A 147 -6.32 -25.03 12.70
C PRO A 147 -7.26 -25.46 11.55
N ILE A 148 -8.24 -24.62 11.23
CA ILE A 148 -9.23 -24.87 10.18
C ILE A 148 -8.59 -24.76 8.78
N SER A 149 -7.76 -23.73 8.62
CA SER A 149 -6.97 -23.45 7.42
C SER A 149 -5.60 -22.85 7.81
N PRO A 150 -4.58 -22.90 6.94
CA PRO A 150 -3.31 -22.21 7.18
C PRO A 150 -3.47 -20.69 7.40
N ALA A 151 -4.44 -20.05 6.73
CA ALA A 151 -4.74 -18.63 6.92
C ALA A 151 -5.33 -18.37 8.31
N SER A 152 -6.20 -19.27 8.80
CA SER A 152 -6.76 -19.19 10.15
C SER A 152 -5.68 -19.32 11.25
N GLU A 153 -4.68 -20.19 11.05
CA GLU A 153 -3.57 -20.36 11.99
C GLU A 153 -2.72 -19.08 12.08
N GLN A 154 -2.37 -18.51 10.91
CA GLN A 154 -1.61 -17.27 10.83
C GLN A 154 -2.39 -16.10 11.43
N PHE A 155 -3.70 -16.05 11.19
CA PHE A 155 -4.58 -15.02 11.76
C PHE A 155 -4.62 -15.11 13.28
N LEU A 156 -4.89 -16.29 13.84
CA LEU A 156 -4.90 -16.49 15.29
C LEU A 156 -3.53 -16.16 15.88
N GLY A 157 -2.45 -16.65 15.28
CA GLY A 157 -1.09 -16.37 15.76
C GLY A 157 -0.76 -14.87 15.76
N GLY A 158 -1.12 -14.14 14.70
CA GLY A 158 -0.94 -12.69 14.62
C GLY A 158 -1.84 -11.94 15.61
N LEU A 159 -3.11 -12.35 15.74
CA LEU A 159 -4.06 -11.76 16.68
C LEU A 159 -3.55 -11.91 18.13
N PHE A 160 -3.16 -13.11 18.54
CA PHE A 160 -2.62 -13.35 19.89
C PHE A 160 -1.31 -12.64 20.14
N LYS A 161 -0.46 -12.45 19.12
CA LYS A 161 0.72 -11.57 19.25
C LYS A 161 0.32 -10.13 19.50
N LYS A 162 -0.67 -9.59 18.79
CA LYS A 162 -1.19 -8.23 19.04
C LYS A 162 -1.77 -8.10 20.44
N ILE A 163 -2.57 -9.07 20.87
CA ILE A 163 -3.13 -9.09 22.22
C ILE A 163 -2.02 -9.20 23.27
N GLY A 164 -1.02 -10.06 23.04
CA GLY A 164 0.15 -10.18 23.92
C GLY A 164 0.93 -8.87 24.03
N LYS A 165 1.12 -8.16 22.90
CA LYS A 165 1.71 -6.81 22.88
C LYS A 165 0.89 -5.84 23.72
N VAL A 166 -0.42 -5.76 23.46
CA VAL A 166 -1.40 -4.99 24.25
C VAL A 166 -1.22 -5.26 25.76
N VAL A 167 -1.25 -6.52 26.20
CA VAL A 167 -1.09 -6.90 27.61
C VAL A 167 0.29 -6.50 28.14
N SER A 168 1.35 -6.70 27.36
CA SER A 168 2.71 -6.33 27.76
C SER A 168 2.88 -4.82 27.93
N SER A 169 2.23 -4.01 27.10
CA SER A 169 2.26 -2.54 27.20
C SER A 169 1.56 -2.06 28.47
N VAL A 170 0.50 -2.74 28.92
CA VAL A 170 -0.17 -2.48 30.22
C VAL A 170 0.76 -2.79 31.39
N VAL A 171 1.41 -3.96 31.39
CA VAL A 171 2.35 -4.37 32.45
C VAL A 171 3.54 -3.41 32.55
N ARG A 172 3.97 -2.82 31.43
CA ARG A 172 5.11 -1.90 31.35
C ARG A 172 4.77 -0.43 31.55
N ALA A 173 3.49 -0.08 31.68
CA ALA A 173 3.09 1.31 31.83
C ALA A 173 3.76 1.91 33.09
N PRO A 174 4.49 3.04 32.98
CA PRO A 174 5.21 3.61 34.11
C PRO A 174 4.24 4.02 35.22
N LEU A 175 4.61 3.72 36.47
CA LEU A 175 3.87 4.07 37.69
C LEU A 175 3.53 5.57 37.79
N ASP A 176 4.24 6.45 37.10
CA ASP A 176 3.98 7.90 37.02
C ASP A 176 2.67 8.27 36.28
N LEU A 177 2.02 7.33 35.57
CA LEU A 177 0.66 7.54 35.04
C LEU A 177 -0.40 7.56 36.15
N ALA A 178 -0.15 6.88 37.27
CA ALA A 178 -1.01 6.95 38.45
C ALA A 178 -0.97 8.33 39.12
N ALA A 179 0.14 9.07 39.00
CA ALA A 179 0.26 10.45 39.48
C ALA A 179 -0.53 11.46 38.61
N LYS A 180 -0.93 11.08 37.40
CA LYS A 180 -1.70 11.93 36.46
C LYS A 180 -3.21 11.65 36.45
N GLY A 181 -3.73 10.93 37.44
CA GLY A 181 -5.17 10.70 37.61
C GLY A 181 -5.76 9.53 36.82
N LEU A 182 -4.94 8.81 36.04
CA LEU A 182 -5.32 7.54 35.41
C LEU A 182 -5.19 6.44 36.46
N SER A 183 -6.28 6.15 37.18
CA SER A 183 -6.34 5.13 38.22
C SER A 183 -6.27 3.72 37.62
N PHE A 184 -5.08 3.30 37.19
CA PHE A 184 -4.88 1.98 36.57
C PHE A 184 -4.48 0.87 37.56
N ILE A 185 -4.41 1.13 38.86
CA ILE A 185 -3.79 0.20 39.81
C ILE A 185 -4.72 -0.10 40.98
N GLY A 186 -5.15 -1.36 41.05
CA GLY A 186 -5.73 -1.90 42.28
C GLY A 186 -6.13 -3.37 42.18
N LYS A 187 -6.85 -3.76 41.14
CA LYS A 187 -7.25 -5.16 40.88
C LYS A 187 -7.38 -5.37 39.38
N PHE A 188 -6.52 -6.20 38.81
CA PHE A 188 -6.58 -6.60 37.40
C PHE A 188 -7.89 -7.37 37.13
N ALA A 189 -8.96 -6.65 36.81
CA ALA A 189 -10.19 -7.23 36.30
C ALA A 189 -10.10 -7.25 34.77
N PHE A 190 -9.51 -8.31 34.20
CA PHE A 190 -9.50 -8.51 32.75
C PHE A 190 -10.89 -8.80 32.18
N GLY A 191 -11.91 -9.02 33.01
CA GLY A 191 -13.27 -9.37 32.59
C GLY A 191 -13.89 -8.44 31.53
N PRO A 192 -14.05 -7.13 31.81
CA PRO A 192 -14.60 -6.18 30.84
C PRO A 192 -13.76 -6.06 29.56
N PHE A 193 -12.44 -6.07 29.72
CA PHE A 193 -11.49 -5.98 28.62
C PHE A 193 -11.53 -7.22 27.70
N LYS A 194 -11.67 -8.41 28.31
CA LYS A 194 -11.78 -9.70 27.62
C LYS A 194 -13.03 -9.76 26.75
N SER A 195 -14.20 -9.40 27.29
CA SER A 195 -15.46 -9.42 26.51
C SER A 195 -15.44 -8.42 25.37
N ALA A 196 -14.90 -7.22 25.60
CA ALA A 196 -14.73 -6.19 24.57
C ALA A 196 -13.78 -6.65 23.44
N LEU A 197 -12.63 -7.23 23.79
CA LEU A 197 -11.64 -7.70 22.82
C LEU A 197 -12.12 -8.91 22.01
N ALA A 198 -12.84 -9.84 22.64
CA ALA A 198 -13.47 -10.96 21.94
C ALA A 198 -14.53 -10.49 20.94
N LYS A 199 -15.39 -9.54 21.33
CA LYS A 199 -16.34 -8.89 20.42
C LYS A 199 -15.62 -8.17 19.27
N LEU A 200 -14.52 -7.44 19.55
CA LEU A 200 -13.72 -6.75 18.54
C LEU A 200 -13.12 -7.73 17.50
N ALA A 201 -12.54 -8.84 17.96
CA ALA A 201 -11.99 -9.87 17.08
C ALA A 201 -13.07 -10.52 16.20
N LYS A 202 -14.28 -10.74 16.74
CA LYS A 202 -15.43 -11.24 16.00
C LYS A 202 -15.89 -10.28 14.91
N PHE A 203 -15.96 -8.98 15.23
CA PHE A 203 -16.31 -7.96 14.25
C PHE A 203 -15.26 -7.83 13.15
N LEU A 204 -13.97 -7.97 13.47
CA LEU A 204 -12.90 -7.99 12.48
C LEU A 204 -13.10 -9.11 11.44
N LEU A 205 -13.47 -10.33 11.87
CA LEU A 205 -13.81 -11.42 10.96
C LEU A 205 -15.01 -11.08 10.07
N GLY A 206 -16.06 -10.46 10.63
CA GLY A 206 -17.20 -9.96 9.86
C GLY A 206 -16.79 -8.89 8.84
N HIS A 207 -15.87 -8.00 9.18
CA HIS A 207 -15.32 -6.99 8.29
C HIS A 207 -14.47 -7.62 7.18
N VAL A 208 -13.68 -8.67 7.45
CA VAL A 208 -12.93 -9.41 6.43
C VAL A 208 -13.88 -10.05 5.41
N VAL A 209 -14.99 -10.64 5.86
CA VAL A 209 -16.04 -11.20 4.98
C VAL A 209 -16.66 -10.13 4.09
N LYS A 210 -17.07 -8.99 4.66
CA LYS A 210 -17.59 -7.85 3.88
C LYS A 210 -16.56 -7.29 2.90
N PHE A 211 -15.32 -7.16 3.34
CA PHE A 211 -14.19 -6.70 2.55
C PHE A 211 -13.92 -7.62 1.36
N ALA A 212 -13.97 -8.94 1.56
CA ALA A 212 -13.85 -9.93 0.50
C ALA A 212 -14.94 -9.74 -0.56
N LEU A 213 -16.17 -9.46 -0.13
CA LEU A 213 -17.32 -9.19 -1.01
C LEU A 213 -17.32 -7.77 -1.63
N GLY A 214 -16.34 -6.92 -1.32
CA GLY A 214 -16.24 -5.57 -1.87
C GLY A 214 -17.19 -4.56 -1.22
N HIS A 215 -17.66 -4.83 0.00
CA HIS A 215 -18.35 -3.87 0.85
C HIS A 215 -17.32 -3.26 1.82
N LEU A 216 -17.08 -1.96 1.70
CA LEU A 216 -16.28 -1.20 2.67
C LEU A 216 -17.11 -0.03 3.20
N PRO A 217 -17.10 0.25 4.53
CA PRO A 217 -17.68 1.47 5.06
C PRO A 217 -16.89 2.70 4.58
N ALA A 218 -17.59 3.72 4.09
CA ALA A 218 -17.00 4.96 3.59
C ALA A 218 -16.54 5.95 4.70
N GLN A 219 -16.51 5.52 5.97
CA GLN A 219 -16.77 6.42 7.10
C GLN A 219 -15.57 6.71 8.01
N LEU A 220 -14.32 6.48 7.57
CA LEU A 220 -13.15 6.72 8.44
C LEU A 220 -12.71 8.19 8.61
N ARG A 221 -13.31 9.17 7.92
CA ARG A 221 -13.04 10.59 8.22
C ARG A 221 -13.63 11.05 9.56
N PRO A 222 -14.93 10.85 9.83
CA PRO A 222 -15.55 11.37 11.05
C PRO A 222 -15.03 10.73 12.34
N LEU A 223 -14.51 9.50 12.33
CA LEU A 223 -14.03 8.82 13.56
C LEU A 223 -12.63 9.30 13.96
N ALA A 224 -11.74 9.51 12.98
CA ALA A 224 -10.46 10.18 13.20
C ALA A 224 -10.64 11.65 13.60
N GLN A 225 -11.63 12.35 13.03
CA GLN A 225 -12.01 13.71 13.42
C GLN A 225 -12.56 13.75 14.86
N LYS A 226 -13.50 12.87 15.24
CA LYS A 226 -14.02 12.82 16.63
C LYS A 226 -12.96 12.52 17.68
N LEU A 227 -11.95 11.71 17.35
CA LEU A 227 -10.78 11.49 18.21
C LEU A 227 -9.87 12.70 18.27
N ALA A 228 -9.64 13.35 17.13
CA ALA A 228 -8.86 14.57 17.09
C ALA A 228 -9.56 15.68 17.90
N ASP A 229 -10.86 15.83 17.75
CA ASP A 229 -11.69 16.74 18.53
C ASP A 229 -11.62 16.38 20.03
N ARG A 230 -11.71 15.09 20.41
CA ARG A 230 -11.67 14.69 21.82
C ARG A 230 -10.28 14.80 22.47
N LEU A 231 -9.19 14.69 21.69
CA LEU A 231 -7.81 14.73 22.18
C LEU A 231 -7.12 16.08 22.00
N PHE A 232 -7.63 16.96 21.13
CA PHE A 232 -7.01 18.23 20.74
C PHE A 232 -7.92 19.47 20.88
N ASN A 233 -9.13 19.35 21.45
CA ASN A 233 -10.07 20.48 21.63
C ASN A 233 -9.63 21.62 22.56
N GLU A 234 -8.42 21.61 23.11
CA GLU A 234 -7.86 22.80 23.80
C GLU A 234 -6.82 23.57 22.95
N VAL A 235 -6.44 23.07 21.77
CA VAL A 235 -5.41 23.71 20.92
C VAL A 235 -5.93 24.06 19.50
N ALA A 236 -7.17 23.68 19.16
CA ALA A 236 -7.69 23.71 17.79
C ALA A 236 -8.38 25.03 17.35
N ASP A 237 -8.27 26.14 18.10
CA ASP A 237 -8.88 27.42 17.70
C ASP A 237 -7.93 28.38 16.95
N THR A 238 -6.72 27.93 16.58
CA THR A 238 -5.85 28.74 15.71
C THR A 238 -5.20 27.90 14.61
N HIS A 239 -5.52 28.27 13.37
CA HIS A 239 -4.89 27.85 12.09
C HIS A 239 -5.51 26.65 11.35
N GLU A 240 -6.79 26.77 10.94
CA GLU A 240 -7.34 26.06 9.77
C GLU A 240 -7.04 26.75 8.41
N SER A 241 -6.20 27.78 8.38
CA SER A 241 -5.98 28.57 7.17
C SER A 241 -4.53 28.48 6.70
N GLU A 242 -4.35 28.11 5.43
CA GLU A 242 -3.18 28.37 4.55
C GLU A 242 -2.22 27.21 4.23
N ALA A 243 -2.17 26.11 4.98
CA ALA A 243 -1.30 24.96 4.62
C ALA A 243 -1.97 23.91 3.72
N GLU A 244 -3.31 23.86 3.67
CA GLU A 244 -4.04 22.82 2.92
C GLU A 244 -4.23 23.14 1.43
N GLN A 245 -3.97 24.38 1.00
CA GLN A 245 -4.25 24.82 -0.37
C GLN A 245 -3.13 24.56 -1.40
N TYR A 246 -1.93 24.13 -0.97
CA TYR A 246 -0.79 23.95 -1.89
C TYR A 246 -0.27 22.50 -2.02
N GLU A 247 -0.84 21.51 -1.32
CA GLU A 247 -0.35 20.11 -1.39
C GLU A 247 -1.29 19.09 -2.06
N GLN A 248 -2.46 19.51 -2.57
CA GLN A 248 -3.49 18.58 -3.07
C GLN A 248 -3.32 18.09 -4.53
N ASN A 249 -2.25 18.42 -5.26
CA ASN A 249 -2.36 18.44 -6.73
C ASN A 249 -1.58 17.42 -7.59
N GLU A 250 -0.94 16.36 -7.07
CA GLU A 250 -0.17 15.49 -8.02
C GLU A 250 -0.19 13.95 -7.90
N SER A 251 -0.72 13.25 -6.88
CA SER A 251 -0.44 11.79 -6.83
C SER A 251 -1.38 10.84 -6.07
N GLU A 252 -2.65 11.14 -5.89
CA GLU A 252 -3.58 10.09 -5.41
C GLU A 252 -4.22 9.34 -6.59
N ARG A 253 -3.47 8.37 -7.15
CA ARG A 253 -4.05 7.41 -8.10
C ARG A 253 -5.19 6.65 -7.46
N VAL A 254 -6.19 6.30 -8.28
CA VAL A 254 -7.36 5.54 -7.83
C VAL A 254 -6.93 4.12 -7.44
N PRO A 255 -7.16 3.68 -6.18
CA PRO A 255 -6.85 2.31 -5.78
C PRO A 255 -7.76 1.31 -6.54
N CYS A 256 -7.22 0.13 -6.87
CA CYS A 256 -8.01 -0.93 -7.51
C CYS A 256 -9.12 -1.45 -6.60
N GLY A 257 -8.96 -1.38 -5.29
CA GLY A 257 -9.95 -1.91 -4.38
C GLY A 257 -9.68 -1.52 -2.93
N PRO A 258 -10.50 -2.08 -2.02
CA PRO A 258 -10.29 -1.99 -0.58
C PRO A 258 -8.84 -2.30 -0.16
N ASP A 259 -8.28 -1.53 0.79
CA ASP A 259 -6.95 -1.78 1.37
C ASP A 259 -7.08 -2.46 2.74
N VAL A 260 -6.59 -3.70 2.89
CA VAL A 260 -6.65 -4.47 4.15
C VAL A 260 -5.87 -3.79 5.27
N ALA A 261 -4.85 -2.99 4.94
CA ALA A 261 -4.12 -2.21 5.94
C ALA A 261 -5.03 -1.25 6.71
N ARG A 262 -6.18 -0.86 6.14
CA ARG A 262 -7.20 -0.07 6.85
C ARG A 262 -7.89 -0.89 7.95
N LEU A 263 -8.27 -2.13 7.67
CA LEU A 263 -8.89 -3.02 8.67
C LEU A 263 -7.94 -3.30 9.83
N GLU A 264 -6.66 -3.53 9.52
CA GLU A 264 -5.62 -3.68 10.55
C GLU A 264 -5.49 -2.41 11.39
N ALA A 265 -5.37 -1.24 10.76
CA ALA A 265 -5.22 0.02 11.47
C ALA A 265 -6.45 0.36 12.34
N GLU A 266 -7.65 0.02 11.86
CA GLU A 266 -8.91 0.17 12.59
C GLU A 266 -8.92 -0.72 13.84
N PHE A 267 -8.57 -2.01 13.68
CA PHE A 267 -8.44 -2.93 14.79
C PHE A 267 -7.38 -2.46 15.81
N ASP A 268 -6.20 -2.05 15.34
CA ASP A 268 -5.11 -1.58 16.21
C ASP A 268 -5.50 -0.34 17.00
N LEU A 269 -6.23 0.59 16.36
CA LEU A 269 -6.74 1.78 17.01
C LEU A 269 -7.78 1.44 18.09
N HIS A 270 -8.78 0.60 17.78
CA HIS A 270 -9.79 0.20 18.76
C HIS A 270 -9.21 -0.63 19.90
N ALA A 271 -8.26 -1.52 19.62
CA ALA A 271 -7.54 -2.29 20.64
C ALA A 271 -6.73 -1.37 21.57
N ALA A 272 -6.06 -0.36 21.01
CA ALA A 272 -5.32 0.62 21.79
C ALA A 272 -6.25 1.56 22.59
N GLN A 273 -7.43 1.90 22.09
CA GLN A 273 -8.41 2.68 22.84
C GLN A 273 -9.03 1.88 23.99
N LEU A 274 -9.34 0.60 23.77
CA LEU A 274 -9.84 -0.28 24.82
C LEU A 274 -8.87 -0.34 26.01
N LEU A 275 -7.56 -0.25 25.76
CA LEU A 275 -6.56 -0.15 26.81
C LEU A 275 -6.60 1.15 27.61
N LEU A 276 -7.02 2.25 27.00
CA LEU A 276 -7.09 3.55 27.65
C LEU A 276 -8.48 3.82 28.26
N THR A 277 -9.46 2.95 28.01
CA THR A 277 -10.83 3.11 28.47
C THR A 277 -11.00 2.49 29.87
N PRO A 278 -11.27 3.30 30.92
CA PRO A 278 -11.40 2.79 32.29
C PRO A 278 -12.78 2.18 32.59
N ASP A 279 -13.81 2.49 31.79
CA ASP A 279 -15.20 2.11 32.02
C ASP A 279 -15.68 0.98 31.08
N GLU A 280 -16.39 0.00 31.64
CA GLU A 280 -16.92 -1.16 30.92
C GLU A 280 -18.04 -0.75 29.94
N ALA A 281 -18.90 0.21 30.31
CA ALA A 281 -19.96 0.67 29.43
C ALA A 281 -19.40 1.48 28.24
N GLU A 282 -18.37 2.29 28.47
CA GLU A 282 -17.67 3.00 27.40
C GLU A 282 -16.90 2.03 26.47
N ALA A 283 -16.28 0.98 27.02
CA ALA A 283 -15.64 -0.08 26.25
C ALA A 283 -16.63 -0.86 25.38
N ASP A 284 -17.80 -1.22 25.93
CA ASP A 284 -18.86 -1.91 25.19
C ASP A 284 -19.48 -1.02 24.10
N HIS A 285 -19.64 0.29 24.35
CA HIS A 285 -20.08 1.25 23.35
C HIS A 285 -19.06 1.40 22.22
N LEU A 286 -17.77 1.50 22.55
CA LEU A 286 -16.68 1.59 21.56
C LEU A 286 -16.66 0.38 20.63
N VAL A 287 -16.78 -0.82 21.19
CA VAL A 287 -16.84 -2.06 20.39
C VAL A 287 -18.14 -2.21 19.61
N SER A 288 -19.26 -1.79 20.18
CA SER A 288 -20.55 -1.78 19.47
C SER A 288 -20.53 -0.82 18.29
N SER A 289 -19.90 0.35 18.42
CA SER A 289 -19.75 1.30 17.31
C SER A 289 -18.93 0.74 16.15
N TYR A 290 -17.92 -0.09 16.43
CA TYR A 290 -17.17 -0.83 15.42
C TYR A 290 -18.03 -1.90 14.72
N GLY A 291 -18.99 -2.50 15.44
CA GLY A 291 -19.92 -3.51 14.93
C GLY A 291 -21.18 -2.97 14.24
N GLU A 292 -21.66 -1.77 14.56
CA GLU A 292 -22.88 -1.18 13.96
C GLU A 292 -22.70 -0.86 12.47
N ASP A 293 -21.47 -0.51 12.05
CA ASP A 293 -21.10 -0.39 10.64
C ASP A 293 -21.10 -1.75 9.91
N ALA A 294 -21.03 -2.85 10.66
CA ALA A 294 -21.22 -4.20 10.14
C ALA A 294 -22.70 -4.54 9.84
N ALA A 295 -23.68 -3.75 10.28
CA ALA A 295 -25.11 -4.06 10.05
C ALA A 295 -25.70 -3.42 8.77
N THR A 296 -25.15 -2.29 8.29
CA THR A 296 -25.70 -1.61 7.10
C THR A 296 -25.12 -2.15 5.79
N LEU A 297 -25.99 -2.65 4.91
CA LEU A 297 -25.66 -3.09 3.55
C LEU A 297 -25.81 -1.90 2.60
N HIS A 298 -24.69 -1.31 2.21
CA HIS A 298 -24.66 -0.39 1.07
C HIS A 298 -24.33 -1.18 -0.21
N GLU A 299 -24.96 -0.83 -1.33
CA GLU A 299 -24.64 -1.41 -2.64
C GLU A 299 -23.15 -1.20 -2.94
N SER A 300 -22.43 -2.28 -3.27
CA SER A 300 -21.00 -2.21 -3.54
C SER A 300 -20.74 -1.37 -4.81
N PRO A 301 -19.86 -0.35 -4.78
CA PRO A 301 -19.49 0.41 -5.97
C PRO A 301 -18.97 -0.46 -7.13
N LEU A 302 -18.30 -1.56 -6.81
CA LEU A 302 -17.82 -2.53 -7.81
C LEU A 302 -18.98 -3.32 -8.44
N ALA A 303 -20.01 -3.63 -7.67
CA ALA A 303 -21.20 -4.31 -8.19
C ALA A 303 -22.00 -3.40 -9.14
N ALA A 304 -22.14 -2.12 -8.79
CA ALA A 304 -22.73 -1.11 -9.67
C ALA A 304 -21.93 -0.96 -10.98
N LEU A 305 -20.59 -0.94 -10.90
CA LEU A 305 -19.73 -0.90 -12.08
C LEU A 305 -19.90 -2.14 -12.97
N ASP A 306 -19.96 -3.34 -12.40
CA ASP A 306 -20.18 -4.57 -13.18
C ASP A 306 -21.52 -4.55 -13.93
N ARG A 307 -22.59 -4.06 -13.28
CA ARG A 307 -23.90 -3.89 -13.92
C ARG A 307 -23.80 -2.91 -15.09
N ALA A 308 -23.18 -1.76 -14.85
CA ALA A 308 -23.00 -0.73 -15.87
C ALA A 308 -22.16 -1.26 -17.06
N ARG A 309 -21.16 -2.12 -16.84
CA ARG A 309 -20.39 -2.78 -17.91
C ARG A 309 -21.27 -3.70 -18.77
N ALA A 310 -22.12 -4.51 -18.16
CA ALA A 310 -23.03 -5.41 -18.87
C ALA A 310 -24.08 -4.63 -19.69
N GLU A 311 -24.64 -3.57 -19.10
CA GLU A 311 -25.58 -2.66 -19.77
C GLU A 311 -24.92 -1.92 -20.94
N LEU A 312 -23.69 -1.42 -20.75
CA LEU A 312 -22.89 -0.79 -21.81
C LEU A 312 -22.66 -1.73 -22.98
N ALA A 313 -22.22 -2.97 -22.71
CA ALA A 313 -21.96 -3.97 -23.74
C ALA A 313 -23.25 -4.34 -24.50
N SER A 314 -24.34 -4.58 -23.78
CA SER A 314 -25.66 -4.85 -24.37
C SER A 314 -26.14 -3.67 -25.22
N GLY A 315 -26.05 -2.44 -24.69
CA GLY A 315 -26.45 -1.21 -25.37
C GLY A 315 -25.68 -1.00 -26.67
N LEU A 316 -24.35 -1.04 -26.62
CA LEU A 316 -23.49 -0.88 -27.80
C LEU A 316 -23.71 -1.97 -28.84
N SER A 317 -23.95 -3.22 -28.42
CA SER A 317 -24.20 -4.33 -29.34
C SER A 317 -25.50 -4.16 -30.13
N ARG A 318 -26.50 -3.44 -29.59
CA ARG A 318 -27.83 -3.26 -30.21
C ARG A 318 -27.91 -2.05 -31.13
N LEU A 319 -26.96 -1.12 -31.07
CA LEU A 319 -26.97 0.08 -31.89
C LEU A 319 -26.88 -0.26 -33.38
N GLN A 320 -27.72 0.41 -34.17
CA GLN A 320 -27.68 0.37 -35.63
C GLN A 320 -26.69 1.40 -36.20
N PRO A 321 -26.18 1.21 -37.43
CA PRO A 321 -25.31 2.18 -38.08
C PRO A 321 -25.96 3.58 -38.12
N GLY A 322 -25.29 4.57 -37.55
CA GLY A 322 -25.76 5.96 -37.52
C GLY A 322 -26.57 6.35 -36.28
N GLU A 323 -26.98 5.41 -35.43
CA GLU A 323 -27.57 5.71 -34.13
C GLU A 323 -26.53 6.30 -33.17
N SER A 324 -26.95 7.22 -32.28
CA SER A 324 -26.06 7.83 -31.30
C SER A 324 -25.83 6.91 -30.11
N ALA A 325 -24.57 6.74 -29.71
CA ALA A 325 -24.21 6.02 -28.49
C ALA A 325 -24.29 6.86 -27.22
N GLN A 326 -24.57 8.16 -27.34
CA GLN A 326 -24.61 9.10 -26.21
C GLN A 326 -25.52 8.63 -25.05
N PRO A 327 -26.76 8.13 -25.29
CA PRO A 327 -27.62 7.67 -24.19
C PRO A 327 -27.01 6.51 -23.39
N VAL A 328 -26.29 5.61 -24.07
CA VAL A 328 -25.61 4.48 -23.44
C VAL A 328 -24.41 4.96 -22.61
N MET A 329 -23.67 5.97 -23.10
CA MET A 329 -22.55 6.56 -22.37
C MET A 329 -23.02 7.30 -21.10
N GLU A 330 -24.10 8.07 -21.20
CA GLU A 330 -24.65 8.86 -20.09
C GLU A 330 -25.16 7.97 -18.93
N GLN A 331 -25.61 6.75 -19.24
CA GLN A 331 -25.99 5.75 -18.23
C GLN A 331 -24.76 5.10 -17.57
N PHE A 332 -23.66 4.94 -18.31
CA PHE A 332 -22.45 4.27 -17.85
C PHE A 332 -21.54 5.16 -16.98
N LEU A 333 -21.34 6.42 -17.39
CA LEU A 333 -20.38 7.34 -16.74
C LEU A 333 -20.65 7.58 -15.24
N PRO A 334 -21.90 7.67 -14.73
CA PRO A 334 -22.16 7.84 -13.31
C PRO A 334 -21.61 6.71 -12.42
N ALA A 335 -21.63 5.46 -12.91
CA ALA A 335 -21.13 4.30 -12.19
C ALA A 335 -19.59 4.33 -12.04
N ILE A 336 -18.87 4.79 -13.07
CA ILE A 336 -17.42 5.05 -12.97
C ILE A 336 -17.16 6.28 -12.10
N GLY A 337 -17.93 7.35 -12.26
CA GLY A 337 -17.76 8.60 -11.50
C GLY A 337 -17.93 8.41 -9.99
N ALA A 338 -18.63 7.37 -9.53
CA ALA A 338 -18.69 6.99 -8.11
C ALA A 338 -17.31 6.55 -7.55
N LEU A 339 -16.36 6.21 -8.42
CA LEU A 339 -15.00 5.81 -8.06
C LEU A 339 -13.98 6.96 -8.15
N TRP A 340 -14.37 8.15 -8.63
CA TRP A 340 -13.47 9.31 -8.75
C TRP A 340 -13.39 10.11 -7.45
N PRO A 341 -12.21 10.23 -6.81
CA PRO A 341 -12.04 11.05 -5.61
C PRO A 341 -12.24 12.56 -5.87
N VAL A 342 -11.90 13.01 -7.09
CA VAL A 342 -11.70 14.40 -7.49
C VAL A 342 -13.00 15.15 -7.84
N LEU A 343 -14.13 14.44 -8.04
CA LEU A 343 -15.42 15.08 -8.31
C LEU A 343 -15.97 15.89 -7.11
N LYS A 344 -15.31 15.92 -5.94
CA LYS A 344 -15.79 16.73 -4.82
C LYS A 344 -15.53 18.24 -4.99
N GLY A 345 -14.49 18.64 -5.73
CA GLY A 345 -14.13 20.05 -5.93
C GLY A 345 -14.77 20.68 -7.18
N ALA A 346 -14.43 20.16 -8.38
CA ALA A 346 -14.84 20.76 -9.66
C ALA A 346 -16.35 20.63 -9.98
N VAL A 347 -17.02 19.60 -9.47
CA VAL A 347 -18.48 19.39 -9.69
C VAL A 347 -19.33 20.41 -8.96
N ALA A 348 -18.84 20.94 -7.84
CA ALA A 348 -19.55 21.94 -7.08
C ALA A 348 -19.81 23.22 -7.90
N ILE A 349 -18.98 23.47 -8.93
CA ILE A 349 -19.04 24.67 -9.77
C ILE A 349 -19.85 24.44 -11.06
N ILE A 350 -19.69 23.29 -11.73
CA ILE A 350 -20.25 23.06 -13.09
C ILE A 350 -21.45 22.10 -13.11
N GLY A 351 -21.58 21.20 -12.13
CA GLY A 351 -22.67 20.21 -12.02
C GLY A 351 -22.38 18.87 -12.70
N ARG A 352 -22.53 17.76 -11.96
CA ARG A 352 -22.20 16.38 -12.37
C ARG A 352 -22.89 15.93 -13.67
N PRO A 353 -24.18 16.24 -13.91
CA PRO A 353 -24.89 15.82 -15.12
C PRO A 353 -24.34 16.49 -16.40
N ARG A 354 -23.85 17.73 -16.30
CA ARG A 354 -23.31 18.46 -17.45
C ARG A 354 -21.98 17.87 -17.90
N VAL A 355 -21.10 17.54 -16.95
CA VAL A 355 -19.81 16.90 -17.22
C VAL A 355 -20.02 15.52 -17.85
N SER A 356 -20.94 14.70 -17.32
CA SER A 356 -21.24 13.40 -17.91
C SER A 356 -21.86 13.50 -19.31
N GLY A 357 -22.75 14.47 -19.55
CA GLY A 357 -23.33 14.70 -20.87
C GLY A 357 -22.29 15.17 -21.89
N PHE A 358 -21.39 16.07 -21.49
CA PHE A 358 -20.30 16.54 -22.35
C PHE A 358 -19.32 15.42 -22.73
N ILE A 359 -18.81 14.69 -21.74
CA ILE A 359 -17.91 13.54 -21.98
C ILE A 359 -18.64 12.46 -22.78
N GLY A 360 -19.90 12.18 -22.45
CA GLY A 360 -20.74 11.23 -23.19
C GLY A 360 -20.91 11.60 -24.66
N GLY A 361 -21.13 12.88 -24.97
CA GLY A 361 -21.22 13.39 -26.33
C GLY A 361 -19.90 13.29 -27.09
N LEU A 362 -18.77 13.67 -26.47
CA LEU A 362 -17.44 13.54 -27.08
C LEU A 362 -17.09 12.08 -27.38
N LEU A 363 -17.27 11.18 -26.41
CA LEU A 363 -17.00 9.76 -26.58
C LEU A 363 -17.91 9.16 -27.66
N ALA A 364 -19.21 9.50 -27.67
CA ALA A 364 -20.14 9.05 -28.69
C ALA A 364 -19.69 9.46 -30.11
N ASN A 365 -19.17 10.68 -30.26
CA ASN A 365 -18.63 11.16 -31.54
C ASN A 365 -17.36 10.42 -31.95
N LEU A 366 -16.46 10.13 -31.01
CA LEU A 366 -15.21 9.40 -31.28
C LEU A 366 -15.45 7.95 -31.69
N ILE A 367 -16.45 7.28 -31.10
CA ILE A 367 -16.74 5.88 -31.40
C ILE A 367 -17.70 5.70 -32.58
N LYS A 368 -18.43 6.74 -32.99
CA LYS A 368 -19.40 6.68 -34.11
C LYS A 368 -18.86 6.00 -35.38
N PRO A 369 -17.61 6.25 -35.85
CA PRO A 369 -17.06 5.56 -37.02
C PRO A 369 -16.83 4.06 -36.84
N ILE A 370 -16.79 3.60 -35.59
CA ILE A 370 -16.45 2.24 -35.16
C ILE A 370 -17.74 1.43 -34.88
N LEU A 371 -18.89 2.08 -34.80
CA LEU A 371 -20.18 1.44 -34.52
C LEU A 371 -20.86 0.91 -35.80
N GLY A 372 -21.42 -0.30 -35.71
CA GLY A 372 -22.19 -0.94 -36.78
C GLY A 372 -21.62 -2.28 -37.26
N ALA A 373 -22.36 -2.96 -38.14
CA ALA A 373 -22.01 -4.32 -38.60
C ALA A 373 -20.70 -4.37 -39.40
N GLN A 374 -20.40 -3.34 -40.19
CA GLN A 374 -19.25 -3.33 -41.10
C GLN A 374 -17.90 -3.11 -40.38
N PRO A 375 -17.75 -2.14 -39.45
CA PRO A 375 -16.54 -2.06 -38.61
C PRO A 375 -16.35 -3.29 -37.72
N ALA A 376 -17.44 -3.85 -37.17
CA ALA A 376 -17.36 -5.07 -36.36
C ALA A 376 -16.82 -6.28 -37.15
N GLN A 377 -17.14 -6.39 -38.44
CA GLN A 377 -16.58 -7.42 -39.33
C GLN A 377 -15.09 -7.22 -39.63
N LEU A 378 -14.56 -6.00 -39.53
CA LEU A 378 -13.13 -5.73 -39.70
C LEU A 378 -12.36 -5.90 -38.39
N LEU A 379 -12.94 -5.46 -37.28
CA LEU A 379 -12.33 -5.49 -35.94
C LEU A 379 -12.26 -6.91 -35.39
N GLY A 380 -13.35 -7.67 -35.46
CA GLY A 380 -13.43 -8.99 -34.85
C GLY A 380 -12.32 -9.94 -35.33
N PRO A 381 -12.09 -10.11 -36.65
CA PRO A 381 -10.99 -10.91 -37.17
C PRO A 381 -9.62 -10.35 -36.80
N ALA A 382 -9.40 -9.02 -36.89
CA ALA A 382 -8.11 -8.42 -36.53
C ALA A 382 -7.77 -8.60 -35.04
N ILE A 383 -8.78 -8.56 -34.17
CA ILE A 383 -8.65 -8.84 -32.74
C ILE A 383 -8.37 -10.34 -32.52
N ALA A 384 -9.09 -11.22 -33.19
CA ALA A 384 -8.86 -12.67 -33.11
C ALA A 384 -7.44 -13.05 -33.57
N ASP A 385 -6.98 -12.50 -34.70
CA ASP A 385 -5.65 -12.68 -35.29
C ASP A 385 -4.51 -12.12 -34.44
N ALA A 386 -4.78 -11.14 -33.55
CA ALA A 386 -3.80 -10.57 -32.63
C ALA A 386 -3.40 -11.52 -31.47
N GLY A 387 -3.42 -12.83 -31.73
CA GLY A 387 -3.07 -13.88 -30.77
C GLY A 387 -4.19 -14.25 -29.80
N LEU A 388 -5.39 -13.67 -29.96
CA LEU A 388 -6.51 -13.98 -29.08
C LEU A 388 -7.01 -15.41 -29.26
N HIS A 389 -6.84 -16.03 -30.43
CA HIS A 389 -7.06 -17.46 -30.67
C HIS A 389 -6.44 -18.38 -29.60
N LEU A 390 -5.28 -18.01 -29.02
CA LEU A 390 -4.59 -18.76 -27.97
C LEU A 390 -5.32 -18.76 -26.60
N PHE A 391 -6.27 -17.85 -26.36
CA PHE A 391 -7.08 -17.79 -25.12
C PHE A 391 -8.41 -18.53 -25.23
N GLY A 392 -8.47 -19.58 -26.04
CA GLY A 392 -9.62 -20.47 -26.09
C GLY A 392 -10.81 -19.94 -26.92
N PHE A 393 -10.58 -19.04 -27.87
CA PHE A 393 -11.60 -18.73 -28.90
C PHE A 393 -11.92 -19.92 -29.82
N GLU A 394 -11.21 -21.04 -29.69
CA GLU A 394 -11.41 -22.25 -30.48
C GLU A 394 -12.59 -23.12 -30.02
N THR A 395 -13.06 -23.00 -28.76
CA THR A 395 -14.13 -23.88 -28.21
C THR A 395 -15.55 -23.35 -28.40
N GLY A 396 -15.69 -22.16 -28.99
CA GLY A 396 -16.93 -21.62 -29.52
C GLY A 396 -16.56 -20.36 -30.26
N ALA A 397 -16.81 -20.31 -31.56
CA ALA A 397 -16.59 -19.13 -32.39
C ALA A 397 -17.36 -17.94 -31.76
N GLY A 398 -16.68 -17.17 -30.92
CA GLY A 398 -17.26 -15.97 -30.32
C GLY A 398 -17.64 -15.03 -31.45
N ASP A 399 -18.88 -14.54 -31.42
CA ASP A 399 -19.37 -13.58 -32.40
C ASP A 399 -18.32 -12.45 -32.56
N PRO A 400 -17.74 -12.24 -33.76
CA PRO A 400 -16.78 -11.17 -34.02
C PRO A 400 -17.27 -9.81 -33.53
N ARG A 401 -18.59 -9.60 -33.53
CA ARG A 401 -19.25 -8.42 -32.98
C ARG A 401 -19.14 -8.33 -31.46
N ALA A 402 -19.26 -9.44 -30.73
CA ALA A 402 -19.11 -9.46 -29.28
C ALA A 402 -17.68 -9.10 -28.86
N VAL A 403 -16.68 -9.57 -29.60
CA VAL A 403 -15.25 -9.27 -29.37
C VAL A 403 -14.95 -7.79 -29.61
N ALA A 404 -15.40 -7.26 -30.75
CA ALA A 404 -15.27 -5.83 -31.06
C ALA A 404 -16.00 -4.95 -30.04
N THR A 405 -17.18 -5.39 -29.59
CA THR A 405 -17.96 -4.70 -28.54
C THR A 405 -17.20 -4.69 -27.21
N GLU A 406 -16.62 -5.82 -26.79
CA GLU A 406 -15.85 -5.90 -25.54
C GLU A 406 -14.62 -4.98 -25.57
N ALA A 407 -13.88 -4.95 -26.68
CA ALA A 407 -12.76 -4.03 -26.87
C ALA A 407 -13.20 -2.55 -26.80
N LEU A 408 -14.34 -2.21 -27.41
CA LEU A 408 -14.89 -0.87 -27.37
C LEU A 408 -15.33 -0.46 -25.96
N CYS A 409 -16.06 -1.33 -25.25
CA CYS A 409 -16.39 -1.14 -23.84
C CYS A 409 -15.12 -0.95 -23.00
N ALA A 410 -14.06 -1.70 -23.33
CA ALA A 410 -12.79 -1.60 -22.63
C ALA A 410 -12.13 -0.24 -22.80
N THR A 411 -12.09 0.26 -24.02
CA THR A 411 -11.57 1.59 -24.35
C THR A 411 -12.39 2.70 -23.67
N ILE A 412 -13.73 2.62 -23.69
CA ILE A 412 -14.59 3.63 -23.07
C ILE A 412 -14.37 3.73 -21.57
N GLU A 413 -14.34 2.59 -20.87
CA GLU A 413 -14.11 2.56 -19.42
C GLU A 413 -12.71 3.03 -19.05
N ASP A 414 -11.68 2.62 -19.80
CA ASP A 414 -10.29 3.02 -19.55
C ASP A 414 -10.13 4.53 -19.78
N THR A 415 -10.77 5.08 -20.82
CA THR A 415 -10.83 6.52 -21.06
C THR A 415 -11.45 7.25 -19.88
N ALA A 416 -12.64 6.83 -19.44
CA ALA A 416 -13.32 7.44 -18.30
C ALA A 416 -12.48 7.34 -17.01
N THR A 417 -11.81 6.21 -16.78
CA THR A 417 -11.00 6.02 -15.57
C THR A 417 -9.78 6.95 -15.55
N ARG A 418 -9.08 7.11 -16.68
CA ARG A 418 -7.98 8.06 -16.84
C ARG A 418 -8.41 9.50 -16.59
N LEU A 419 -9.59 9.89 -17.10
CA LEU A 419 -10.14 11.22 -16.84
C LEU A 419 -10.34 11.46 -15.34
N GLY A 420 -10.73 10.43 -14.58
CA GLY A 420 -10.86 10.49 -13.13
C GLY A 420 -9.59 10.77 -12.35
N GLU A 421 -8.41 10.60 -12.97
CA GLU A 421 -7.10 10.89 -12.37
C GLU A 421 -6.62 12.33 -12.68
N LEU A 422 -7.37 13.09 -13.50
CA LEU A 422 -6.99 14.44 -13.88
C LEU A 422 -7.30 15.47 -12.78
N PRO A 423 -6.49 16.55 -12.70
CA PRO A 423 -6.70 17.59 -11.71
C PRO A 423 -7.97 18.40 -11.99
N ALA A 424 -8.55 18.99 -10.94
CA ALA A 424 -9.82 19.71 -10.98
C ALA A 424 -9.88 20.81 -12.07
N HIS A 425 -8.79 21.55 -12.26
CA HIS A 425 -8.71 22.66 -13.23
C HIS A 425 -8.91 22.21 -14.69
N VAL A 426 -8.68 20.93 -15.02
CA VAL A 426 -8.94 20.40 -16.37
C VAL A 426 -10.44 20.33 -16.64
N PHE A 427 -11.24 19.97 -15.63
CA PHE A 427 -12.69 19.92 -15.74
C PHE A 427 -13.36 21.30 -15.80
N GLU A 428 -12.65 22.33 -15.35
CA GLU A 428 -13.12 23.72 -15.37
C GLU A 428 -12.92 24.40 -16.73
N ASN A 429 -12.10 23.82 -17.61
CA ASN A 429 -11.79 24.37 -18.93
C ASN A 429 -12.16 23.37 -20.03
N GLU A 430 -13.20 23.68 -20.80
CA GLU A 430 -13.75 22.81 -21.85
C GLU A 430 -12.70 22.40 -22.91
N THR A 431 -11.79 23.30 -23.29
CA THR A 431 -10.72 23.02 -24.26
C THR A 431 -9.70 22.03 -23.70
N LEU A 432 -9.32 22.18 -22.42
CA LEU A 432 -8.42 21.25 -21.75
C LEU A 432 -9.09 19.88 -21.58
N LEU A 433 -10.37 19.87 -21.20
CA LEU A 433 -11.16 18.64 -21.07
C LEU A 433 -11.30 17.91 -22.42
N GLU A 434 -11.60 18.62 -23.51
CA GLU A 434 -11.68 18.01 -24.84
C GLU A 434 -10.34 17.38 -25.25
N GLY A 435 -9.23 18.11 -25.06
CA GLY A 435 -7.88 17.60 -25.33
C GLY A 435 -7.58 16.34 -24.52
N ALA A 436 -7.88 16.36 -23.22
CA ALA A 436 -7.67 15.23 -22.33
C ALA A 436 -8.55 14.01 -22.66
N VAL A 437 -9.81 14.21 -23.07
CA VAL A 437 -10.70 13.12 -23.54
C VAL A 437 -10.12 12.46 -24.79
N ARG A 438 -9.63 13.24 -25.74
CA ARG A 438 -9.01 12.70 -26.97
C ARG A 438 -7.74 11.92 -26.67
N GLU A 439 -6.85 12.49 -25.87
CA GLU A 439 -5.61 11.83 -25.46
C GLU A 439 -5.92 10.52 -24.73
N ALA A 440 -6.74 10.56 -23.68
CA ALA A 440 -7.13 9.37 -22.92
C ALA A 440 -7.79 8.30 -23.79
N PHE A 441 -8.60 8.69 -24.79
CA PHE A 441 -9.20 7.76 -25.75
C PHE A 441 -8.14 7.12 -26.67
N GLU A 442 -7.18 7.88 -27.19
CA GLU A 442 -6.10 7.35 -28.02
C GLU A 442 -5.22 6.37 -27.23
N GLU A 443 -4.93 6.65 -25.96
CA GLU A 443 -4.17 5.74 -25.08
C GLU A 443 -4.95 4.45 -24.78
N ALA A 444 -6.23 4.59 -24.47
CA ALA A 444 -7.13 3.47 -24.22
C ALA A 444 -7.33 2.61 -25.47
N ALA A 445 -7.46 3.24 -26.65
CA ALA A 445 -7.54 2.54 -27.93
C ALA A 445 -6.23 1.78 -28.22
N ALA A 446 -5.07 2.41 -28.00
CA ALA A 446 -3.78 1.75 -28.15
C ALA A 446 -3.60 0.52 -27.24
N THR A 447 -4.28 0.49 -26.09
CA THR A 447 -4.29 -0.66 -25.17
C THR A 447 -5.18 -1.80 -25.69
N TYR A 448 -6.42 -1.53 -26.09
CA TYR A 448 -7.39 -2.61 -26.34
C TYR A 448 -7.58 -2.97 -27.82
N PHE A 449 -7.12 -2.14 -28.75
CA PHE A 449 -7.23 -2.43 -30.18
C PHE A 449 -5.96 -3.08 -30.74
N PRO A 450 -6.09 -3.90 -31.80
CA PRO A 450 -4.95 -4.48 -32.50
C PRO A 450 -4.00 -3.40 -33.03
N PRO A 451 -2.66 -3.60 -32.93
CA PRO A 451 -1.69 -2.64 -33.44
C PRO A 451 -1.85 -2.29 -34.93
N THR A 452 -2.41 -3.20 -35.73
CA THR A 452 -2.68 -2.98 -37.17
C THR A 452 -3.68 -1.87 -37.44
N LEU A 453 -4.55 -1.57 -36.47
CA LEU A 453 -5.59 -0.54 -36.56
C LEU A 453 -5.18 0.76 -35.84
N ILE A 454 -4.05 0.73 -35.14
CA ILE A 454 -3.50 1.87 -34.41
C ILE A 454 -2.36 2.50 -35.22
N LYS A 455 -2.34 3.84 -35.24
CA LYS A 455 -1.27 4.60 -35.90
C LYS A 455 0.10 4.23 -35.30
N PRO A 456 1.16 4.10 -36.10
CA PRO A 456 2.47 3.64 -35.61
C PRO A 456 2.98 4.38 -34.37
N GLU A 457 2.72 5.69 -34.27
CA GLU A 457 3.19 6.55 -33.18
C GLU A 457 2.47 6.29 -31.84
N LEU A 458 1.28 5.69 -31.89
CA LEU A 458 0.45 5.40 -30.72
C LEU A 458 0.59 3.97 -30.20
N ARG A 459 1.26 3.08 -30.94
CA ARG A 459 1.35 1.65 -30.61
C ARG A 459 2.18 1.44 -29.34
N GLU A 460 1.69 0.60 -28.42
CA GLU A 460 2.44 0.20 -27.22
C GLU A 460 3.63 -0.72 -27.54
N ALA A 461 3.57 -1.46 -28.64
CA ALA A 461 4.65 -2.34 -29.11
C ALA A 461 4.88 -2.16 -30.62
N GLY A 462 6.15 -2.13 -31.04
CA GLY A 462 6.52 -1.93 -32.45
C GLY A 462 6.07 -3.08 -33.36
N ASP A 463 6.61 -4.27 -33.15
CA ASP A 463 6.50 -5.38 -34.11
C ASP A 463 5.59 -6.53 -33.65
N ILE A 464 5.12 -6.49 -32.40
CA ILE A 464 4.33 -7.57 -31.80
C ILE A 464 2.84 -7.35 -32.03
N LYS A 465 2.17 -8.38 -32.54
CA LYS A 465 0.72 -8.38 -32.83
C LYS A 465 -0.13 -8.81 -31.63
N GLY A 466 0.14 -8.30 -30.44
CA GLY A 466 -0.64 -8.63 -29.25
C GLY A 466 -1.57 -7.48 -28.86
N ALA A 467 -2.74 -7.82 -28.33
CA ALA A 467 -3.70 -6.91 -27.70
C ALA A 467 -3.99 -7.31 -26.23
N TRP A 468 -4.48 -6.37 -25.43
CA TRP A 468 -4.95 -6.62 -24.07
C TRP A 468 -6.42 -7.08 -24.08
N ALA A 469 -6.73 -8.14 -23.32
CA ALA A 469 -8.09 -8.65 -23.20
C ALA A 469 -8.53 -8.72 -21.74
N ARG A 470 -9.80 -8.38 -21.48
CA ARG A 470 -10.38 -8.40 -20.14
C ARG A 470 -10.65 -9.82 -19.66
N MET A 471 -10.33 -10.06 -18.40
CA MET A 471 -10.36 -11.36 -17.75
C MET A 471 -11.13 -11.28 -16.41
N PRO A 472 -11.82 -12.36 -15.99
CA PRO A 472 -12.04 -13.60 -16.74
C PRO A 472 -12.98 -13.41 -17.94
N ARG A 473 -12.89 -14.28 -18.95
CA ARG A 473 -13.64 -14.10 -20.21
C ARG A 473 -15.12 -14.44 -20.09
N GLN A 474 -15.42 -15.56 -19.42
CA GLN A 474 -16.76 -16.15 -19.33
C GLN A 474 -17.66 -15.46 -18.30
N THR A 475 -17.12 -14.53 -17.51
CA THR A 475 -17.85 -13.88 -16.43
C THR A 475 -18.10 -12.40 -16.75
N GLU A 476 -19.24 -11.86 -16.33
CA GLU A 476 -19.51 -10.41 -16.37
C GLU A 476 -18.54 -9.60 -15.48
N ARG A 477 -18.01 -10.26 -14.44
CA ARG A 477 -17.09 -9.67 -13.46
C ARG A 477 -15.66 -9.60 -14.01
N LYS A 478 -15.40 -8.64 -14.90
CA LYS A 478 -14.04 -8.34 -15.38
C LYS A 478 -13.23 -7.71 -14.24
N ARG A 479 -12.06 -8.29 -13.94
CA ARG A 479 -11.24 -7.90 -12.80
C ARG A 479 -9.81 -7.56 -13.15
N TYR A 480 -9.30 -7.95 -14.31
CA TYR A 480 -7.99 -7.56 -14.80
C TYR A 480 -7.97 -7.67 -16.32
N ALA A 481 -6.95 -7.14 -16.98
CA ALA A 481 -6.67 -7.45 -18.38
C ALA A 481 -5.35 -8.21 -18.52
N LYS A 482 -5.28 -9.11 -19.49
CA LYS A 482 -4.11 -9.92 -19.81
C LYS A 482 -3.63 -9.59 -21.21
N TYR A 483 -2.32 -9.45 -21.38
CA TYR A 483 -1.75 -9.30 -22.71
C TYR A 483 -1.75 -10.64 -23.44
N SER A 484 -2.15 -10.62 -24.70
CA SER A 484 -2.40 -11.85 -25.44
C SER A 484 -1.15 -12.66 -25.80
N GLN A 485 0.02 -12.02 -25.85
CA GLN A 485 1.26 -12.72 -26.17
C GLN A 485 2.15 -12.88 -24.94
N THR A 486 2.80 -14.03 -24.86
CA THR A 486 3.91 -14.25 -23.93
C THR A 486 5.20 -13.75 -24.56
N LEU A 487 5.94 -12.91 -23.85
CA LEU A 487 7.11 -12.24 -24.41
C LEU A 487 8.39 -13.00 -24.04
N PRO A 488 9.21 -13.45 -25.00
CA PRO A 488 10.51 -14.04 -24.69
C PRO A 488 11.44 -12.96 -24.14
N VAL A 489 12.14 -13.26 -23.04
CA VAL A 489 13.07 -12.36 -22.37
C VAL A 489 14.37 -13.07 -22.00
N GLU A 490 15.46 -12.30 -21.99
CA GLU A 490 16.77 -12.74 -21.49
C GLU A 490 17.15 -11.91 -20.25
N ILE A 491 17.04 -12.53 -19.09
CA ILE A 491 17.26 -11.90 -17.79
C ILE A 491 18.69 -12.19 -17.35
N THR A 492 19.59 -11.22 -17.57
CA THR A 492 20.97 -11.28 -17.08
C THR A 492 21.04 -11.00 -15.57
N PRO A 493 22.11 -11.42 -14.86
CA PRO A 493 22.27 -11.12 -13.43
C PRO A 493 22.20 -9.61 -13.12
N ARG A 494 22.73 -8.77 -14.01
CA ARG A 494 22.68 -7.31 -13.88
C ARG A 494 21.26 -6.77 -14.02
N VAL A 495 20.49 -7.29 -14.97
CA VAL A 495 19.08 -6.94 -15.15
C VAL A 495 18.26 -7.37 -13.93
N ALA A 496 18.44 -8.60 -13.45
CA ALA A 496 17.75 -9.11 -12.26
C ALA A 496 18.04 -8.29 -10.98
N GLU A 497 19.25 -7.73 -10.85
CA GLU A 497 19.63 -6.90 -9.71
C GLU A 497 19.07 -5.48 -9.78
N GLY A 498 18.92 -4.92 -10.99
CA GLY A 498 18.37 -3.58 -11.19
C GLY A 498 16.84 -3.52 -11.09
N ILE A 499 16.15 -4.62 -11.37
CA ILE A 499 14.68 -4.67 -11.34
C ILE A 499 14.20 -4.91 -9.91
N HIS A 500 13.37 -3.98 -9.44
CA HIS A 500 12.72 -4.04 -8.14
C HIS A 500 11.31 -4.61 -8.27
N SER A 501 10.94 -5.39 -7.28
CA SER A 501 9.59 -5.90 -7.08
C SER A 501 8.97 -5.29 -5.83
N PHE A 502 7.83 -5.83 -5.42
CA PHE A 502 7.12 -5.41 -4.22
C PHE A 502 8.02 -5.48 -2.97
N GLY A 503 7.80 -4.54 -2.04
CA GLY A 503 8.54 -4.43 -0.77
C GLY A 503 10.04 -4.13 -0.96
N GLY A 504 10.41 -3.55 -2.10
CA GLY A 504 11.80 -3.19 -2.43
C GLY A 504 12.73 -4.39 -2.68
N SER A 505 12.20 -5.61 -2.74
CA SER A 505 12.93 -6.83 -3.12
C SER A 505 13.41 -6.74 -4.57
N THR A 506 14.48 -7.46 -4.92
CA THR A 506 14.98 -7.48 -6.30
C THR A 506 14.47 -8.70 -7.04
N LEU A 507 14.37 -8.62 -8.37
CA LEU A 507 14.05 -9.79 -9.18
C LEU A 507 15.09 -10.90 -8.96
N LYS A 508 16.37 -10.56 -8.75
CA LYS A 508 17.43 -11.49 -8.37
C LYS A 508 17.11 -12.31 -7.10
N ASP A 509 16.50 -11.71 -6.08
CA ASP A 509 16.06 -12.46 -4.89
C ASP A 509 14.96 -13.45 -5.24
N HIS A 510 13.98 -13.01 -6.03
CA HIS A 510 12.90 -13.87 -6.46
C HIS A 510 13.41 -15.06 -7.30
N LEU A 511 14.30 -14.80 -8.27
CA LEU A 511 14.92 -15.86 -9.09
C LEU A 511 15.69 -16.87 -8.20
N ARG A 512 16.44 -16.41 -7.20
CA ARG A 512 17.18 -17.26 -6.25
C ARG A 512 16.23 -18.05 -5.37
N ASP A 513 15.33 -17.37 -4.66
CA ASP A 513 14.57 -17.93 -3.54
C ASP A 513 13.36 -18.75 -4.00
N ARG A 514 12.71 -18.35 -5.11
CA ARG A 514 11.49 -18.99 -5.60
C ARG A 514 11.68 -19.85 -6.85
N MET A 515 12.63 -19.53 -7.72
CA MET A 515 12.83 -20.25 -9.00
C MET A 515 14.10 -21.11 -9.07
N ASP A 516 14.95 -21.12 -8.03
CA ASP A 516 16.18 -21.91 -8.00
C ASP A 516 17.16 -21.60 -9.14
N VAL A 517 17.18 -20.34 -9.56
CA VAL A 517 18.15 -19.88 -10.55
C VAL A 517 19.49 -19.65 -9.86
N PRO A 518 20.58 -20.33 -10.26
CA PRO A 518 21.89 -20.14 -9.65
C PRO A 518 22.41 -18.71 -9.84
N HIS A 519 23.20 -18.24 -8.88
CA HIS A 519 23.84 -16.93 -8.96
C HIS A 519 24.71 -16.77 -10.20
N GLY A 520 24.61 -15.60 -10.84
CA GLY A 520 25.44 -15.24 -12.00
C GLY A 520 25.01 -15.88 -13.32
N ARG A 521 23.94 -16.69 -13.34
CA ARG A 521 23.43 -17.31 -14.56
C ARG A 521 22.39 -16.42 -15.25
N THR A 522 22.51 -16.27 -16.56
CA THR A 522 21.47 -15.66 -17.40
C THR A 522 20.30 -16.62 -17.57
N LEU A 523 19.07 -16.12 -17.35
CA LEU A 523 17.83 -16.85 -17.51
C LEU A 523 17.16 -16.45 -18.82
N ARG A 524 16.90 -17.42 -19.70
CA ARG A 524 16.06 -17.23 -20.89
C ARG A 524 14.71 -17.86 -20.62
N THR A 525 13.66 -17.07 -20.73
CA THR A 525 12.29 -17.50 -20.39
C THR A 525 11.25 -16.58 -21.02
N HIS A 526 9.98 -16.77 -20.70
CA HIS A 526 8.89 -15.92 -21.15
C HIS A 526 8.29 -15.12 -19.98
N VAL A 527 7.67 -14.00 -20.33
CA VAL A 527 6.95 -13.13 -19.40
C VAL A 527 5.50 -13.01 -19.83
N ARG A 528 4.59 -13.17 -18.87
CA ARG A 528 3.15 -12.87 -19.00
C ARG A 528 2.88 -11.49 -18.40
N LEU A 529 2.06 -10.69 -19.09
CA LEU A 529 1.73 -9.34 -18.65
C LEU A 529 0.25 -9.22 -18.25
N TYR A 530 0.01 -8.45 -17.19
CA TYR A 530 -1.32 -8.16 -16.66
C TYR A 530 -1.49 -6.66 -16.40
N HIS A 531 -2.74 -6.22 -16.39
CA HIS A 531 -3.12 -4.84 -16.17
C HIS A 531 -4.26 -4.77 -15.16
N ALA A 532 -4.04 -3.95 -14.14
CA ALA A 532 -4.96 -3.77 -13.05
C ALA A 532 -6.09 -2.81 -13.44
N MET A 533 -7.31 -3.21 -13.13
CA MET A 533 -8.60 -2.55 -13.36
C MET A 533 -9.29 -2.30 -12.01
N PRO A 534 -10.41 -1.55 -11.97
CA PRO A 534 -11.23 -1.50 -10.77
C PRO A 534 -11.68 -2.90 -10.34
N GLY A 535 -11.40 -3.24 -9.09
CA GLY A 535 -11.62 -4.53 -8.46
C GLY A 535 -10.45 -5.53 -8.54
N THR A 536 -9.31 -5.18 -9.16
CA THR A 536 -8.16 -6.11 -9.23
C THR A 536 -7.56 -6.38 -7.86
N ARG A 537 -7.32 -7.67 -7.58
CA ARG A 537 -6.40 -8.14 -6.55
C ARG A 537 -5.36 -9.05 -7.21
N ALA A 538 -4.13 -9.04 -6.70
CA ALA A 538 -3.10 -9.97 -7.19
C ALA A 538 -3.53 -11.43 -7.02
N SER A 539 -4.28 -11.75 -5.96
CA SER A 539 -4.88 -13.06 -5.73
C SER A 539 -5.88 -13.48 -6.79
N THR A 540 -6.72 -12.55 -7.26
CA THR A 540 -7.66 -12.82 -8.36
C THR A 540 -6.92 -13.19 -9.65
N ILE A 541 -5.85 -12.45 -10.00
CA ILE A 541 -5.02 -12.79 -11.16
C ILE A 541 -4.34 -14.14 -10.93
N ALA A 542 -3.73 -14.30 -9.76
CA ALA A 542 -2.96 -15.49 -9.42
C ALA A 542 -3.79 -16.77 -9.55
N ARG A 543 -5.00 -16.74 -9.00
CA ARG A 543 -5.97 -17.84 -9.08
C ARG A 543 -6.38 -18.14 -10.51
N ALA A 544 -6.79 -17.12 -11.27
CA ALA A 544 -7.24 -17.30 -12.64
C ALA A 544 -6.12 -17.82 -13.57
N GLU A 545 -4.87 -17.56 -13.22
CA GLU A 545 -3.68 -17.90 -14.01
C GLU A 545 -2.91 -19.11 -13.48
N GLY A 546 -3.37 -19.74 -12.39
CA GLY A 546 -2.71 -20.87 -11.73
C GLY A 546 -1.29 -20.53 -11.24
N ILE A 547 -1.10 -19.34 -10.68
CA ILE A 547 0.17 -18.86 -10.09
C ILE A 547 -0.06 -18.38 -8.65
N ARG A 548 1.00 -17.97 -7.94
CA ARG A 548 0.88 -17.37 -6.61
C ARG A 548 0.85 -15.85 -6.69
N PRO A 549 0.14 -15.15 -5.78
CA PRO A 549 0.11 -13.68 -5.75
C PRO A 549 1.52 -13.07 -5.63
N HIS A 550 2.40 -13.70 -4.86
CA HIS A 550 3.79 -13.26 -4.67
C HIS A 550 4.73 -13.54 -5.86
N ASP A 551 4.28 -14.28 -6.87
CA ASP A 551 5.01 -14.44 -8.13
C ASP A 551 4.66 -13.33 -9.14
N LEU A 552 3.69 -12.47 -8.81
CA LEU A 552 3.40 -11.26 -9.58
C LEU A 552 4.33 -10.13 -9.15
N HIS A 553 4.82 -9.39 -10.13
CA HIS A 553 5.73 -8.28 -9.93
C HIS A 553 5.19 -7.01 -10.60
N PRO A 554 5.44 -5.81 -10.04
CA PRO A 554 5.06 -4.56 -10.68
C PRO A 554 5.92 -4.34 -11.93
N LEU A 555 5.28 -4.16 -13.09
CA LEU A 555 5.96 -3.76 -14.31
C LEU A 555 6.14 -2.24 -14.27
N THR A 556 7.11 -1.74 -13.51
CA THR A 556 7.44 -0.31 -13.51
C THR A 556 8.03 0.11 -14.86
N GLN A 557 8.10 1.41 -15.15
CA GLN A 557 8.80 1.91 -16.35
C GLN A 557 10.24 1.37 -16.45
N HIS A 558 10.95 1.34 -15.31
CA HIS A 558 12.29 0.78 -15.24
C HIS A 558 12.30 -0.72 -15.54
N ALA A 559 11.37 -1.48 -14.96
CA ALA A 559 11.25 -2.92 -15.23
C ALA A 559 10.89 -3.21 -16.69
N ALA A 560 9.98 -2.44 -17.28
CA ALA A 560 9.61 -2.56 -18.69
C ALA A 560 10.79 -2.28 -19.62
N ALA A 561 11.53 -1.19 -19.39
CA ALA A 561 12.72 -0.86 -20.16
C ALA A 561 13.81 -1.94 -20.04
N ALA A 562 14.02 -2.49 -18.84
CA ALA A 562 15.05 -3.48 -18.59
C ALA A 562 14.67 -4.90 -19.09
N LEU A 563 13.40 -5.30 -19.00
CA LEU A 563 12.92 -6.65 -19.36
C LEU A 563 12.48 -6.77 -20.81
N LEU A 564 11.74 -5.78 -21.31
CA LEU A 564 11.02 -5.88 -22.58
C LEU A 564 11.76 -5.23 -23.74
N GLY A 565 12.81 -4.46 -23.46
CA GLY A 565 13.68 -3.82 -24.46
C GLY A 565 12.86 -3.01 -25.49
N PRO A 566 12.82 -3.42 -26.77
CA PRO A 566 12.05 -2.70 -27.81
C PRO A 566 10.53 -2.67 -27.55
N HIS A 567 10.02 -3.50 -26.63
CA HIS A 567 8.61 -3.55 -26.25
C HIS A 567 8.32 -2.87 -24.91
N ALA A 568 9.20 -1.97 -24.45
CA ALA A 568 9.04 -1.23 -23.21
C ALA A 568 7.76 -0.38 -23.14
N GLY A 569 7.17 -0.03 -24.29
CA GLY A 569 5.89 0.70 -24.36
C GLY A 569 4.68 -0.09 -23.84
N LEU A 570 4.80 -1.40 -23.63
CA LEU A 570 3.80 -2.22 -22.90
C LEU A 570 3.82 -1.95 -21.38
N GLY A 571 4.85 -1.26 -20.89
CA GLY A 571 4.92 -0.74 -19.53
C GLY A 571 3.93 0.39 -19.27
N PRO A 572 3.80 0.84 -18.01
CA PRO A 572 2.95 1.95 -17.66
C PRO A 572 3.56 3.26 -18.19
N ARG A 573 2.71 4.11 -18.80
CA ARG A 573 3.15 5.43 -19.30
C ARG A 573 3.50 6.42 -18.18
N HIS A 574 2.95 6.20 -16.99
CA HIS A 574 3.17 7.05 -15.83
C HIS A 574 3.84 6.28 -14.68
N HIS A 575 4.59 6.99 -13.84
CA HIS A 575 5.28 6.42 -12.68
C HIS A 575 4.31 5.84 -11.65
N THR A 576 4.47 4.58 -11.24
CA THR A 576 3.67 3.97 -10.17
C THR A 576 4.07 4.54 -8.81
N PRO A 577 3.15 5.18 -8.06
CA PRO A 577 3.46 5.68 -6.72
C PRO A 577 3.93 4.54 -5.80
N GLY A 578 4.97 4.79 -5.00
CA GLY A 578 5.62 3.74 -4.20
C GLY A 578 4.70 3.07 -3.17
N GLN A 579 3.60 3.72 -2.74
CA GLN A 579 2.62 3.11 -1.83
C GLN A 579 1.99 1.83 -2.44
N TYR A 580 1.88 1.79 -3.77
CA TYR A 580 1.38 0.65 -4.55
C TYR A 580 2.52 -0.31 -4.99
N LEU A 581 3.74 -0.07 -4.53
CA LEU A 581 4.90 -0.96 -4.67
C LEU A 581 5.27 -1.64 -3.34
N SER A 582 4.53 -1.37 -2.27
CA SER A 582 4.74 -2.00 -0.95
C SER A 582 4.43 -3.49 -0.95
N GLY A 583 3.37 -3.91 -1.64
CA GLY A 583 2.93 -5.31 -1.66
C GLY A 583 1.98 -5.62 -2.81
N PRO A 584 1.84 -6.90 -3.22
CA PRO A 584 0.92 -7.31 -4.29
C PRO A 584 -0.56 -7.09 -3.92
N HIS A 585 -0.86 -6.88 -2.64
CA HIS A 585 -2.22 -6.67 -2.14
C HIS A 585 -2.71 -5.23 -2.30
N ARG A 586 -1.81 -4.27 -2.55
CA ARG A 586 -2.14 -2.86 -2.74
C ARG A 586 -1.82 -2.42 -4.16
N LEU A 587 -2.84 -2.44 -5.01
CA LEU A 587 -2.74 -2.07 -6.43
C LEU A 587 -3.52 -0.79 -6.73
N HIS A 588 -3.07 -0.04 -7.73
CA HIS A 588 -3.84 1.08 -8.30
C HIS A 588 -4.35 0.75 -9.71
N VAL A 589 -5.42 1.42 -10.13
CA VAL A 589 -5.98 1.23 -11.47
C VAL A 589 -4.95 1.64 -12.53
N HIS A 590 -4.85 0.87 -13.61
CA HIS A 590 -3.83 0.98 -14.65
C HIS A 590 -2.42 0.52 -14.28
N GLN A 591 -2.18 0.00 -13.07
CA GLN A 591 -0.90 -0.61 -12.73
C GLN A 591 -0.66 -1.85 -13.61
N ARG A 592 0.49 -1.91 -14.28
CA ARG A 592 0.91 -3.07 -15.07
C ARG A 592 1.68 -4.03 -14.16
N LEU A 593 1.43 -5.32 -14.30
CA LEU A 593 2.09 -6.39 -13.58
C LEU A 593 2.69 -7.40 -14.57
N TYR A 594 3.69 -8.16 -14.12
CA TYR A 594 4.26 -9.24 -14.91
C TYR A 594 4.52 -10.48 -14.05
N TYR A 595 4.54 -11.64 -14.71
CA TYR A 595 4.92 -12.93 -14.16
C TYR A 595 6.01 -13.54 -15.05
N ILE A 596 7.07 -14.07 -14.45
CA ILE A 596 8.13 -14.78 -15.15
C ILE A 596 7.83 -16.27 -15.16
N GLU A 597 7.83 -16.87 -16.34
CA GLU A 597 7.65 -18.31 -16.46
C GLU A 597 8.89 -19.08 -15.97
N PRO A 598 8.72 -20.17 -15.22
CA PRO A 598 9.85 -21.00 -14.82
C PRO A 598 10.44 -21.72 -16.04
N PRO A 599 11.78 -21.79 -16.18
CA PRO A 599 12.47 -22.24 -17.40
C PRO A 599 12.18 -23.69 -17.81
N ASN A 600 11.66 -24.52 -16.90
CA ASN A 600 11.39 -25.94 -17.16
C ASN A 600 9.88 -26.26 -17.24
N GLY A 601 8.99 -25.27 -17.25
CA GLY A 601 7.54 -25.48 -17.18
C GLY A 601 7.04 -26.15 -15.90
N ARG A 602 7.95 -26.56 -15.01
CA ARG A 602 7.65 -27.04 -13.66
C ARG A 602 7.16 -25.84 -12.86
N GLN A 603 5.85 -25.69 -12.75
CA GLN A 603 5.30 -24.96 -11.62
C GLN A 603 5.77 -25.71 -10.37
N HIS A 604 6.52 -25.05 -9.49
CA HIS A 604 6.84 -25.60 -8.18
C HIS A 604 5.58 -25.54 -7.30
N THR A 605 4.54 -26.28 -7.70
CA THR A 605 3.17 -26.15 -7.17
C THR A 605 3.01 -26.74 -5.78
N HIS A 606 3.92 -27.59 -5.29
CA HIS A 606 3.59 -28.40 -4.10
C HIS A 606 4.63 -28.54 -2.99
N GLN A 607 5.89 -28.08 -3.12
CA GLN A 607 6.91 -28.45 -2.11
C GLN A 607 7.48 -27.31 -1.26
N ARG A 608 7.22 -26.04 -1.57
CA ARG A 608 7.78 -24.92 -0.79
C ARG A 608 6.80 -23.77 -0.65
N HIS A 609 5.64 -24.06 -0.07
CA HIS A 609 4.62 -23.05 0.22
C HIS A 609 5.15 -21.92 1.12
N HIS A 610 6.24 -22.14 1.87
CA HIS A 610 6.74 -21.20 2.88
C HIS A 610 8.05 -20.47 2.54
N ALA A 611 8.62 -20.62 1.33
CA ALA A 611 9.91 -19.99 1.00
C ALA A 611 9.79 -18.45 0.94
N ARG A 612 10.05 -17.75 2.05
CA ARG A 612 10.00 -16.28 2.13
C ARG A 612 11.19 -15.66 1.39
N LEU A 613 10.95 -14.50 0.77
CA LEU A 613 12.01 -13.69 0.15
C LEU A 613 12.81 -12.96 1.22
N ALA A 614 14.09 -12.72 0.96
CA ALA A 614 14.91 -11.89 1.84
C ALA A 614 14.32 -10.47 1.96
N ARG A 615 14.17 -9.97 3.20
CA ARG A 615 13.45 -8.73 3.52
C ARG A 615 14.28 -7.84 4.47
N THR A 616 14.07 -6.53 4.37
CA THR A 616 14.65 -5.55 5.27
C THR A 616 13.54 -4.68 5.85
N GLU A 617 13.50 -4.54 7.17
CA GLU A 617 12.62 -3.60 7.88
C GLU A 617 13.45 -2.66 8.76
N LEU A 618 12.95 -1.43 8.94
CA LEU A 618 13.64 -0.35 9.64
C LEU A 618 12.67 0.40 10.55
N LEU A 619 13.02 0.53 11.83
CA LEU A 619 12.29 1.33 12.81
C LEU A 619 13.19 2.46 13.31
N LEU A 620 12.71 3.69 13.19
CA LEU A 620 13.29 4.88 13.82
C LEU A 620 12.47 5.22 15.06
N ASN A 621 13.02 4.96 16.25
CA ASN A 621 12.37 5.30 17.51
C ASN A 621 13.02 6.54 18.12
N LEU A 622 12.42 7.71 17.87
CA LEU A 622 12.92 8.98 18.38
C LEU A 622 12.65 9.18 19.87
N ARG A 623 11.70 8.44 20.47
CA ARG A 623 11.40 8.53 21.92
C ARG A 623 12.46 7.81 22.74
N LYS A 624 12.83 6.61 22.29
CA LYS A 624 13.86 5.77 22.94
C LYS A 624 15.27 6.09 22.46
N SER A 625 15.41 6.97 21.45
CA SER A 625 16.70 7.33 20.84
C SER A 625 17.42 6.10 20.25
N GLU A 626 16.64 5.27 19.55
CA GLU A 626 17.06 3.98 18.99
C GLU A 626 16.71 3.84 17.50
N ILE A 627 17.54 3.09 16.77
CA ILE A 627 17.27 2.63 15.41
C ILE A 627 17.34 1.11 15.41
N HIS A 628 16.31 0.44 14.88
CA HIS A 628 16.28 -1.01 14.77
C HIS A 628 16.20 -1.42 13.30
N ILE A 629 17.04 -2.37 12.91
CA ILE A 629 17.07 -2.93 11.56
C ILE A 629 16.87 -4.43 11.67
N TRP A 630 15.90 -4.97 10.93
CA TRP A 630 15.72 -6.40 10.80
C TRP A 630 16.05 -6.81 9.37
N LEU A 631 17.02 -7.71 9.24
CA LEU A 631 17.42 -8.30 7.96
C LEU A 631 17.01 -9.76 7.98
N TYR A 632 15.89 -10.07 7.33
CA TYR A 632 15.50 -11.46 7.12
C TYR A 632 16.26 -12.02 5.91
N VAL A 633 17.01 -13.10 6.18
CA VAL A 633 17.84 -13.84 5.25
C VAL A 633 17.10 -15.12 4.89
N SER A 634 16.79 -15.31 3.62
CA SER A 634 16.09 -16.51 3.14
C SER A 634 16.90 -17.78 3.39
N GLU A 635 16.24 -18.94 3.49
CA GLU A 635 16.87 -20.26 3.71
C GLU A 635 18.07 -20.50 2.76
N ARG A 636 17.90 -20.20 1.46
CA ARG A 636 18.97 -20.38 0.47
C ARG A 636 20.15 -19.44 0.70
N LEU A 637 19.87 -18.19 1.04
CA LEU A 637 20.92 -17.23 1.34
C LEU A 637 21.63 -17.61 2.64
N CYS A 638 20.92 -18.09 3.65
CA CYS A 638 21.47 -18.65 4.88
C CYS A 638 22.42 -19.83 4.60
N GLN A 639 22.00 -20.80 3.78
CA GLN A 639 22.84 -21.95 3.40
C GLN A 639 24.12 -21.51 2.68
N GLN A 640 24.02 -20.51 1.80
CA GLN A 640 25.20 -19.95 1.13
C GLN A 640 26.13 -19.24 2.10
N ILE A 641 25.59 -18.40 2.99
CA ILE A 641 26.36 -17.69 4.02
C ILE A 641 27.04 -18.70 4.96
N ALA A 642 26.32 -19.72 5.42
CA ALA A 642 26.85 -20.78 6.27
C ALA A 642 27.98 -21.56 5.57
N THR A 643 27.82 -21.84 4.27
CA THR A 643 28.85 -22.49 3.44
C THR A 643 30.10 -21.62 3.32
N GLU A 644 29.95 -20.31 3.07
CA GLU A 644 31.09 -19.38 2.95
C GLU A 644 31.81 -19.20 4.29
N LEU A 645 31.08 -19.08 5.40
CA LEU A 645 31.63 -19.07 6.76
C LEU A 645 32.37 -20.37 7.11
N GLY A 646 31.99 -21.50 6.50
CA GLY A 646 32.68 -22.78 6.65
C GLY A 646 33.99 -22.86 5.86
N LYS A 647 34.08 -22.22 4.69
CA LYS A 647 35.27 -22.21 3.83
C LYS A 647 36.36 -21.27 4.31
N SER A 648 35.98 -20.11 4.84
CA SER A 648 36.92 -19.10 5.34
C SER A 648 36.28 -18.32 6.50
N PRO A 649 37.00 -18.12 7.62
CA PRO A 649 36.53 -17.26 8.71
C PRO A 649 36.55 -15.77 8.35
N THR A 650 36.96 -15.39 7.13
CA THR A 650 37.00 -13.99 6.72
C THR A 650 35.59 -13.45 6.46
N ALA A 651 35.12 -12.59 7.38
CA ALA A 651 33.80 -11.97 7.32
C ALA A 651 33.50 -11.19 6.02
N GLY A 652 34.53 -10.76 5.28
CA GLY A 652 34.37 -9.98 4.05
C GLY A 652 33.65 -10.71 2.92
N GLY A 653 33.90 -12.01 2.72
CA GLY A 653 33.23 -12.80 1.68
C GLY A 653 31.75 -12.98 1.98
N THR A 654 31.44 -13.29 3.24
CA THR A 654 30.09 -13.46 3.76
C THR A 654 29.29 -12.16 3.78
N PHE A 655 29.92 -11.06 4.22
CA PHE A 655 29.27 -9.73 4.25
C PHE A 655 28.81 -9.28 2.86
N ARG A 656 29.53 -9.65 1.79
CA ARG A 656 29.11 -9.36 0.41
C ARG A 656 27.70 -9.88 0.09
N LEU A 657 27.28 -10.98 0.69
CA LEU A 657 25.96 -11.59 0.50
C LEU A 657 24.85 -10.84 1.27
N LEU A 658 25.19 -10.22 2.41
CA LEU A 658 24.25 -9.44 3.24
C LEU A 658 24.19 -7.96 2.88
N LYS A 659 25.25 -7.43 2.25
CA LYS A 659 25.35 -6.01 1.86
C LYS A 659 24.12 -5.49 1.10
N PRO A 660 23.49 -6.23 0.17
CA PRO A 660 22.27 -5.76 -0.50
C PRO A 660 21.10 -5.51 0.47
N LEU A 661 20.96 -6.31 1.54
CA LEU A 661 19.89 -6.12 2.54
C LEU A 661 20.13 -4.87 3.39
N VAL A 662 21.38 -4.59 3.75
CA VAL A 662 21.77 -3.34 4.43
C VAL A 662 21.52 -2.13 3.54
N HIS A 663 21.88 -2.25 2.27
CA HIS A 663 21.67 -1.18 1.30
C HIS A 663 20.19 -0.84 1.12
N ARG A 664 19.28 -1.81 1.23
CA ARG A 664 17.82 -1.55 1.23
C ARG A 664 17.40 -0.66 2.40
N ALA A 665 17.92 -0.89 3.62
CA ALA A 665 17.62 -0.04 4.77
C ALA A 665 18.01 1.41 4.52
N ALA A 666 19.22 1.62 4.00
CA ALA A 666 19.73 2.93 3.66
C ALA A 666 18.94 3.58 2.52
N ARG A 667 18.51 2.79 1.53
CA ARG A 667 17.74 3.25 0.38
C ARG A 667 16.34 3.70 0.78
N MET A 668 15.65 2.98 1.66
CA MET A 668 14.34 3.40 2.19
C MET A 668 14.39 4.84 2.72
N LEU A 669 15.43 5.18 3.49
CA LEU A 669 15.59 6.55 4.01
C LEU A 669 15.92 7.60 2.94
N ARG A 670 16.59 7.22 1.85
CA ARG A 670 16.92 8.12 0.74
C ARG A 670 15.72 8.37 -0.17
N GLU A 671 14.97 7.32 -0.48
CA GLU A 671 13.87 7.33 -1.45
C GLU A 671 12.60 7.96 -0.89
N VAL A 672 12.43 7.97 0.43
CA VAL A 672 11.36 8.68 1.14
C VAL A 672 11.26 10.17 0.74
N VAL A 673 12.37 10.80 0.35
CA VAL A 673 12.41 12.18 -0.18
C VAL A 673 11.70 12.29 -1.54
N LEU A 674 11.86 11.27 -2.39
CA LEU A 674 11.34 11.25 -3.75
C LEU A 674 9.89 10.78 -3.77
N GLU A 675 9.56 9.78 -2.96
CA GLU A 675 8.26 9.11 -2.98
C GLU A 675 7.19 9.84 -2.15
N ARG A 676 7.59 10.76 -1.27
CA ARG A 676 6.71 11.56 -0.37
C ARG A 676 5.72 10.73 0.47
N HIS A 677 5.87 9.41 0.53
CA HIS A 677 5.20 8.51 1.48
C HIS A 677 6.24 7.68 2.24
N LEU A 678 5.86 7.20 3.43
CA LEU A 678 6.69 6.21 4.15
C LEU A 678 6.43 4.81 3.56
N PRO A 679 7.47 4.05 3.18
CA PRO A 679 7.29 2.64 2.81
C PRO A 679 6.85 1.83 4.03
N ALA A 680 6.10 0.75 3.82
CA ALA A 680 5.53 -0.07 4.91
C ALA A 680 6.62 -0.70 5.81
N GLU A 681 7.79 -0.95 5.23
CA GLU A 681 8.98 -1.47 5.90
C GLU A 681 9.71 -0.41 6.75
N LEU A 682 9.39 0.88 6.61
CA LEU A 682 9.95 1.97 7.41
C LEU A 682 8.92 2.50 8.41
N ARG A 683 9.22 2.35 9.69
CA ARG A 683 8.39 2.86 10.79
C ARG A 683 9.11 4.00 11.49
N VAL A 684 8.35 5.04 11.84
CA VAL A 684 8.83 6.19 12.61
C VAL A 684 7.97 6.33 13.85
N VAL A 685 8.58 6.17 15.02
CA VAL A 685 7.95 6.44 16.32
C VAL A 685 8.49 7.76 16.83
N SER A 686 7.59 8.74 16.92
CA SER A 686 7.83 10.08 17.47
C SER A 686 6.79 10.42 18.52
N GLU A 687 7.01 11.53 19.24
CA GLU A 687 6.02 12.02 20.22
C GLU A 687 4.76 12.57 19.58
N VAL A 688 4.88 13.12 18.38
CA VAL A 688 3.74 13.42 17.52
C VAL A 688 3.44 12.15 16.72
N PRO A 689 2.29 11.49 16.91
CA PRO A 689 1.95 10.27 16.19
C PRO A 689 1.73 10.57 14.71
N ASN A 690 2.29 9.71 13.85
CA ASN A 690 2.13 9.80 12.41
C ASN A 690 1.08 8.80 11.92
N LEU A 691 -0.18 9.08 12.23
CA LEU A 691 -1.31 8.19 11.91
C LEU A 691 -1.53 8.03 10.40
N GLU A 692 -1.20 9.06 9.61
CA GLU A 692 -1.40 9.08 8.16
C GLU A 692 -0.24 8.50 7.34
N ALA A 693 0.83 8.03 8.00
CA ALA A 693 2.06 7.52 7.36
C ALA A 693 2.69 8.51 6.35
N LYS A 694 2.44 9.82 6.53
CA LYS A 694 3.08 10.88 5.73
C LYS A 694 4.56 10.96 6.05
N VAL A 695 5.37 11.40 5.11
CA VAL A 695 6.80 11.58 5.38
C VAL A 695 7.00 12.81 6.28
N PRO A 696 7.63 12.67 7.46
CA PRO A 696 7.94 13.83 8.28
C PRO A 696 8.89 14.78 7.54
N GLY A 697 8.65 16.09 7.57
CA GLY A 697 9.48 17.07 6.87
C GLY A 697 10.97 17.01 7.23
N TRP A 698 11.29 16.70 8.49
CA TRP A 698 12.69 16.49 8.93
C TRP A 698 13.35 15.30 8.20
N LEU A 699 12.58 14.25 7.90
CA LEU A 699 13.09 13.06 7.22
C LEU A 699 13.34 13.36 5.74
N VAL A 700 12.55 14.23 5.12
CA VAL A 700 12.82 14.75 3.77
C VAL A 700 14.18 15.48 3.73
N GLN A 701 14.48 16.28 4.75
CA GLN A 701 15.72 17.07 4.82
C GLN A 701 16.97 16.21 5.07
N ILE A 702 16.86 15.17 5.92
CA ILE A 702 18.02 14.46 6.46
C ILE A 702 18.11 12.98 6.05
N GLY A 703 17.08 12.44 5.42
CA GLY A 703 16.94 11.00 5.13
C GLY A 703 18.11 10.46 4.30
N ARG A 704 18.67 11.27 3.39
CA ARG A 704 19.83 10.87 2.59
C ARG A 704 21.09 10.71 3.44
N GLN A 705 21.37 11.65 4.34
CA GLN A 705 22.54 11.62 5.23
C GLN A 705 22.39 10.51 6.28
N LEU A 706 21.20 10.40 6.89
CA LEU A 706 20.88 9.34 7.84
C LEU A 706 21.01 7.97 7.18
N GLY A 707 20.48 7.79 5.96
CA GLY A 707 20.59 6.55 5.21
C GLY A 707 22.04 6.15 4.92
N ALA A 708 22.91 7.10 4.56
CA ALA A 708 24.33 6.83 4.38
C ALA A 708 25.02 6.38 5.68
N LYS A 709 24.68 7.00 6.81
CA LYS A 709 25.22 6.65 8.13
C LYS A 709 24.71 5.31 8.63
N VAL A 710 23.42 5.02 8.44
CA VAL A 710 22.84 3.72 8.73
C VAL A 710 23.52 2.62 7.92
N GLU A 711 23.81 2.85 6.64
CA GLU A 711 24.58 1.90 5.81
C GLU A 711 25.97 1.65 6.39
N GLU A 712 26.71 2.72 6.72
CA GLU A 712 28.06 2.65 7.29
C GLU A 712 28.08 1.87 8.60
N TRP A 713 27.25 2.27 9.56
CA TRP A 713 27.14 1.68 10.89
C TRP A 713 26.72 0.21 10.83
N ALA A 714 25.64 -0.11 10.12
CA ALA A 714 25.15 -1.49 10.01
C ALA A 714 26.16 -2.40 9.31
N SER A 715 26.84 -1.90 8.26
CA SER A 715 27.84 -2.68 7.53
C SER A 715 29.01 -3.11 8.42
N GLN A 716 29.55 -2.18 9.21
CA GLN A 716 30.65 -2.46 10.14
C GLN A 716 30.24 -3.51 11.18
N GLN A 717 29.04 -3.37 11.74
CA GLN A 717 28.58 -4.24 12.82
C GLN A 717 28.20 -5.63 12.35
N ILE A 718 27.60 -5.79 11.18
CA ILE A 718 27.34 -7.11 10.61
C ILE A 718 28.66 -7.83 10.29
N ALA A 719 29.65 -7.12 9.74
CA ALA A 719 30.95 -7.71 9.48
C ALA A 719 31.63 -8.18 10.78
N GLN A 720 31.55 -7.37 11.86
CA GLN A 720 32.07 -7.74 13.18
C GLN A 720 31.30 -8.92 13.80
N TYR A 721 29.96 -8.92 13.71
CA TYR A 721 29.13 -10.02 14.18
C TYR A 721 29.50 -11.33 13.47
N LEU A 722 29.57 -11.33 12.14
CA LEU A 722 29.94 -12.52 11.37
C LEU A 722 31.34 -13.04 11.69
N ALA A 723 32.29 -12.17 12.04
CA ALA A 723 33.63 -12.56 12.45
C ALA A 723 33.64 -13.25 13.83
N ASN A 724 32.84 -12.74 14.77
CA ASN A 724 32.88 -13.16 16.17
C ASN A 724 31.83 -14.24 16.52
N HIS A 725 30.72 -14.31 15.79
CA HIS A 725 29.53 -15.12 16.07
C HIS A 725 29.15 -16.04 14.89
N ALA A 726 30.13 -16.49 14.10
CA ALA A 726 29.90 -17.35 12.94
C ALA A 726 29.16 -18.66 13.30
N GLU A 727 29.48 -19.28 14.44
CA GLU A 727 28.82 -20.51 14.91
C GLU A 727 27.36 -20.29 15.31
N GLU A 728 27.07 -19.17 15.95
CA GLU A 728 25.70 -18.78 16.33
C GLU A 728 24.83 -18.65 15.08
N PHE A 729 25.33 -17.97 14.05
CA PHE A 729 24.64 -17.86 12.77
C PHE A 729 24.44 -19.22 12.09
N ARG A 730 25.47 -20.09 12.08
CA ARG A 730 25.37 -21.45 11.53
C ARG A 730 24.32 -22.28 12.26
N HIS A 731 24.28 -22.19 13.59
CA HIS A 731 23.30 -22.89 14.39
C HIS A 731 21.88 -22.40 14.10
N ALA A 732 21.68 -21.07 14.05
CA ALA A 732 20.40 -20.49 13.68
C ALA A 732 19.96 -20.91 12.26
N SER A 733 20.89 -20.98 11.31
CA SER A 733 20.61 -21.42 9.92
C SER A 733 20.29 -22.91 9.78
N ALA A 734 20.73 -23.74 10.74
CA ALA A 734 20.52 -25.18 10.73
C ALA A 734 19.20 -25.58 11.41
N ALA A 735 18.53 -24.63 12.06
CA ALA A 735 17.22 -24.86 12.67
C ALA A 735 16.16 -25.17 11.59
N HIS A 736 15.08 -25.86 11.98
CA HIS A 736 13.99 -26.26 11.07
C HIS A 736 13.10 -25.09 10.57
N HIS A 737 13.58 -23.85 10.69
CA HIS A 737 12.84 -22.66 10.29
C HIS A 737 13.26 -22.19 8.89
N ASP A 738 12.36 -21.50 8.19
CA ASP A 738 12.65 -20.90 6.89
C ASP A 738 13.57 -19.68 7.06
N GLY A 739 14.89 -19.87 7.11
CA GLY A 739 15.88 -18.78 7.13
C GLY A 739 16.24 -18.22 8.53
N VAL A 740 16.84 -17.02 8.56
CA VAL A 740 17.35 -16.37 9.78
C VAL A 740 17.07 -14.86 9.71
N THR A 741 16.60 -14.26 10.81
CA THR A 741 16.51 -12.81 10.97
C THR A 741 17.70 -12.30 11.78
N LEU A 742 18.48 -11.38 11.21
CA LEU A 742 19.46 -10.57 11.94
C LEU A 742 18.79 -9.30 12.45
N SER A 743 18.69 -9.16 13.78
CA SER A 743 18.20 -7.94 14.43
C SER A 743 19.39 -7.09 14.86
N ILE A 744 19.41 -5.83 14.42
CA ILE A 744 20.45 -4.85 14.71
C ILE A 744 19.80 -3.71 15.48
N LYS A 745 20.06 -3.64 16.77
CA LYS A 745 19.61 -2.55 17.63
C LYS A 745 20.72 -1.54 17.82
N MET A 746 20.48 -0.31 17.40
CA MET A 746 21.37 0.84 17.62
C MET A 746 20.77 1.72 18.71
N SER A 747 21.53 1.94 19.80
CA SER A 747 21.15 2.85 20.89
C SER A 747 22.19 3.96 21.04
N ARG A 748 21.80 5.06 21.69
CA ARG A 748 22.63 6.28 21.77
C ARG A 748 23.08 6.77 20.39
N VAL A 749 22.13 6.80 19.45
CA VAL A 749 22.40 7.17 18.06
C VAL A 749 22.79 8.66 18.00
N PRO A 750 23.99 9.02 17.48
CA PRO A 750 24.38 10.42 17.37
C PRO A 750 23.35 11.23 16.56
N GLY A 751 22.97 12.40 17.04
CA GLY A 751 22.06 13.30 16.33
C GLY A 751 20.57 12.98 16.46
N ILE A 752 20.17 11.88 17.11
CA ILE A 752 18.75 11.50 17.23
C ILE A 752 17.94 12.47 18.09
N GLU A 753 18.57 13.10 19.10
CA GLU A 753 17.93 14.17 19.88
C GLU A 753 17.59 15.39 19.02
N MET A 754 18.43 15.70 18.01
CA MET A 754 18.15 16.77 17.06
C MET A 754 16.98 16.42 16.15
N LEU A 755 16.86 15.13 15.77
CA LEU A 755 15.70 14.63 15.04
C LEU A 755 14.44 14.67 15.90
N ARG A 756 14.55 14.39 17.21
CA ARG A 756 13.44 14.49 18.16
C ARG A 756 12.93 15.93 18.27
N LEU A 757 13.83 16.91 18.39
CA LEU A 757 13.47 18.34 18.37
C LEU A 757 12.80 18.73 17.05
N ALA A 758 13.37 18.33 15.91
CA ALA A 758 12.79 18.62 14.60
C ALA A 758 11.42 17.95 14.40
N ALA A 759 11.22 16.73 14.94
CA ALA A 759 9.93 16.04 14.91
C ALA A 759 8.86 16.75 15.75
N ARG A 760 9.25 17.48 16.80
CA ARG A 760 8.37 18.38 17.58
C ARG A 760 8.11 19.73 16.88
N ARG A 761 8.62 19.92 15.64
CA ARG A 761 8.64 21.21 14.93
C ARG A 761 9.38 22.31 15.70
N GLN A 762 10.22 21.94 16.67
CA GLN A 762 11.09 22.86 17.37
C GLN A 762 12.36 23.08 16.55
N GLN A 763 12.86 24.31 16.53
CA GLN A 763 14.07 24.63 15.79
C GLN A 763 15.27 23.99 16.51
N PRO A 764 16.01 23.06 15.87
CA PRO A 764 17.18 22.46 16.50
C PRO A 764 18.29 23.52 16.69
N PRO A 765 19.10 23.43 17.77
CA PRO A 765 20.15 24.42 18.08
C PRO A 765 21.24 24.53 17.01
N VAL A 766 21.36 23.53 16.13
CA VAL A 766 22.27 23.47 14.99
C VAL A 766 21.49 22.92 13.80
N PRO A 767 21.68 23.46 12.58
CA PRO A 767 21.01 22.95 11.39
C PRO A 767 21.33 21.45 11.18
N LEU A 768 20.30 20.68 10.83
CA LEU A 768 20.44 19.27 10.50
C LEU A 768 21.37 19.12 9.29
N SER A 769 22.50 18.45 9.48
CA SER A 769 23.52 18.24 8.45
C SER A 769 24.19 16.89 8.60
N ALA A 770 25.09 16.53 7.68
CA ALA A 770 25.86 15.29 7.81
C ALA A 770 26.68 15.23 9.11
N ALA A 771 27.11 16.38 9.62
CA ALA A 771 27.86 16.48 10.87
C ALA A 771 27.02 16.12 12.10
N THR A 772 25.68 16.19 12.01
CA THR A 772 24.74 15.83 13.09
C THR A 772 24.90 14.37 13.52
N PHE A 773 25.37 13.50 12.63
CA PHE A 773 25.55 12.06 12.88
C PHE A 773 27.02 11.66 13.06
N ASN A 774 27.88 12.60 13.44
CA ASN A 774 29.27 12.28 13.74
C ASN A 774 29.35 11.48 15.05
N GLY A 775 29.85 10.26 14.97
CA GLY A 775 29.99 9.34 16.10
C GLY A 775 29.64 7.91 15.72
N THR A 776 29.67 7.03 16.72
CA THR A 776 29.25 5.63 16.59
C THR A 776 28.17 5.32 17.63
N PRO A 777 27.02 4.74 17.22
CA PRO A 777 26.04 4.25 18.17
C PRO A 777 26.60 3.09 18.99
N THR A 778 25.88 2.74 20.06
CA THR A 778 26.04 1.44 20.71
C THR A 778 25.20 0.41 19.97
N PHE A 779 25.72 -0.80 19.81
CA PHE A 779 25.07 -1.84 19.02
C PHE A 779 24.79 -3.09 19.83
N ALA A 780 23.68 -3.75 19.52
CA ALA A 780 23.42 -5.14 19.83
C ALA A 780 22.96 -5.83 18.55
N VAL A 781 23.61 -6.94 18.19
CA VAL A 781 23.25 -7.75 17.01
C VAL A 781 22.92 -9.15 17.49
N VAL A 782 21.77 -9.68 17.08
CA VAL A 782 21.30 -11.01 17.45
C VAL A 782 20.76 -11.73 16.21
N ALA A 783 21.10 -13.02 16.05
CA ALA A 783 20.48 -13.88 15.06
C ALA A 783 19.33 -14.68 15.67
N HIS A 784 18.17 -14.61 15.03
CA HIS A 784 17.00 -15.39 15.39
C HIS A 784 16.69 -16.39 14.26
N PRO A 785 16.43 -17.67 14.57
CA PRO A 785 16.01 -18.61 13.55
C PRO A 785 14.60 -18.25 13.05
N GLY A 786 14.39 -18.39 11.73
CA GLY A 786 13.14 -18.07 11.07
C GLY A 786 12.88 -16.58 10.87
N TYR A 787 11.62 -16.24 10.60
CA TYR A 787 11.17 -14.86 10.45
C TYR A 787 10.79 -14.28 11.82
N ALA A 788 11.70 -13.47 12.38
CA ALA A 788 11.55 -12.85 13.70
C ALA A 788 11.64 -11.32 13.62
N ILE A 789 10.88 -10.72 12.69
CA ILE A 789 10.72 -9.26 12.64
C ILE A 789 9.63 -8.86 13.65
N ARG A 790 9.96 -7.97 14.59
CA ARG A 790 9.13 -7.60 15.75
C ARG A 790 8.24 -6.39 15.51
#